data_AF-A0ABD0LSY9-F1
#
_entry.id   AF-A0ABD0LSY9-F1
#
_cell.length_a   1.000
_cell.length_b   1.000
_cell.length_c   1.000
_cell.angle_alpha   90.00
_cell.angle_beta   90.00
_cell.angle_gamma   90.00
#
_symmetry.space_group_name_H-M   'P 1'
#
loop_
_entity.id
_entity.type
_entity.pdbx_description
1 polymer ?
#
loop_
_entity_poly.entity_id
_entity_poly.type
_entity_poly.pdbx_seq_one_letter_code
_entity_poly.pdbx_strand_id
1 'polypeptide(L)'
;MASVRLFLAIVALCAGSAVAQLEDLTRKAGAAGPQVVDAVVSLIRESCDFPNDRLLLRRFAYIETNDGQNPDTYRLGFDGGIWAVNETTFRGTQNVASLQPYYTQISSRFGINWNTVQWSDLRKPLYSGLAAELYAVQNFGDNVPVGIEKQAAWYQKNVHPDDRMAAYNFTKTAERLENACNSANLDLAFLMDSSSSMSPIDFDLALQFAADIVGTFNIAPDAVRVAFLTFSTGFRTEFNFNTYTDAAAVQNAIKNVQYISGQTDTAEALEYAASTLFSPASGARSGSAKVAVLVTDGRSSRPADTVAHSKDLQDQGVTVFAIGVGDAVDKDELNSVASAPSCTHVQGAKDYQDLETIRAEIQQLACRAPVILTAGNYTFPCDTEHNFRIFINGTATVTIRPNNGYVSVYASFLNPNPSAAFNEVNLRATASQEGMIYVKDSNRPLYLSVVSQGVDPVLCNSGQFDLIVQNKNAINPNAVVKCFENGILRDCTPLDILMSLYTVTRPSSLGVPNPCRPNHPGFYKFPNSYDRFIYCDSQGNYYLVYCPIGYWYNDYGRTCVFGTPPPAITTPATVIPSSPPPNPITQNPGTYNPCTQAALDQGLRFFPYPPDETKYIACTEWPGYGVVHDCEPYHRWEQKDLACIYIDTVVNPTKNLYLTSPEPLDFNCTPGMNDGAMFYHAHPTDRTKFIQCDQFGNAFVLSCKPQMVWNQRQLNCIPNGLLPDQFANPVG
;
A
#
# COMPACT_ATOMS: atom_id res chain seq x y z
N MET A 1 31.91 -12.46 12.65
CA MET A 1 32.05 -12.43 11.17
C MET A 1 30.93 -13.25 10.56
N ALA A 2 29.90 -12.60 10.02
CA ALA A 2 29.08 -13.07 8.88
C ALA A 2 27.99 -12.02 8.56
N SER A 3 28.33 -11.12 7.63
CA SER A 3 27.42 -10.56 6.61
C SER A 3 26.30 -9.58 7.02
N VAL A 4 26.64 -8.47 7.67
CA VAL A 4 25.86 -7.21 7.55
C VAL A 4 26.33 -6.50 6.27
N ARG A 5 25.55 -6.60 5.17
CA ARG A 5 25.82 -5.87 3.93
C ARG A 5 24.91 -4.64 3.82
N LEU A 6 25.47 -3.50 4.24
CA LEU A 6 25.52 -2.21 3.54
C LEU A 6 24.30 -1.82 2.66
N PHE A 7 23.52 -0.82 3.09
CA PHE A 7 22.77 0.06 2.18
C PHE A 7 23.21 1.50 2.41
N LEU A 8 24.26 1.88 1.67
CA LEU A 8 24.67 3.27 1.52
C LEU A 8 23.65 4.03 0.68
N ALA A 9 23.41 5.27 1.07
CA ALA A 9 22.81 6.31 0.25
C ALA A 9 23.43 6.35 -1.15
N ILE A 10 22.59 6.27 -2.18
CA ILE A 10 22.95 6.73 -3.53
C ILE A 10 22.02 7.89 -3.87
N VAL A 11 22.52 9.10 -3.63
CA VAL A 11 22.10 10.30 -4.35
C VAL A 11 23.35 10.84 -5.04
N ALA A 12 23.46 10.63 -6.36
CA ALA A 12 23.83 11.64 -7.37
C ALA A 12 24.40 11.05 -8.69
N LEU A 13 23.61 11.27 -9.76
CA LEU A 13 24.00 11.70 -11.13
C LEU A 13 24.82 10.75 -12.04
N CYS A 14 24.13 10.13 -13.02
CA CYS A 14 24.32 10.33 -14.47
C CYS A 14 23.27 9.58 -15.31
N ALA A 15 22.74 10.29 -16.33
CA ALA A 15 21.94 9.82 -17.49
C ALA A 15 20.58 9.11 -17.25
N GLY A 16 19.51 9.89 -17.32
CA GLY A 16 18.25 9.54 -18.01
C GLY A 16 17.70 8.13 -17.83
N SER A 17 17.30 7.76 -16.62
CA SER A 17 16.35 6.70 -16.34
C SER A 17 15.56 7.13 -15.11
N ALA A 18 14.23 7.21 -15.21
CA ALA A 18 13.37 7.47 -14.07
C ALA A 18 13.47 6.29 -13.09
N VAL A 19 14.36 6.40 -12.10
CA VAL A 19 14.37 5.53 -10.92
C VAL A 19 13.08 5.84 -10.17
N ALA A 20 12.30 4.81 -9.80
CA ALA A 20 11.13 5.02 -8.96
C ALA A 20 11.54 5.83 -7.73
N GLN A 21 10.98 7.03 -7.59
CA GLN A 21 11.31 7.94 -6.51
C GLN A 21 10.62 7.43 -5.24
N LEU A 22 11.40 7.09 -4.22
CA LEU A 22 10.90 6.78 -2.88
C LEU A 22 10.01 7.95 -2.43
N GLU A 23 8.74 7.70 -2.19
CA GLU A 23 7.86 8.64 -1.51
C GLU A 23 8.18 8.53 -0.02
N ASP A 24 8.74 9.61 0.54
CA ASP A 24 9.10 9.70 1.95
C ASP A 24 8.57 11.01 2.53
N LEU A 25 7.31 10.99 2.94
CA LEU A 25 6.67 12.11 3.64
C LEU A 25 7.29 12.35 5.02
N THR A 26 8.00 11.39 5.60
CA THR A 26 8.65 11.56 6.90
C THR A 26 9.75 12.61 6.86
N ARG A 27 10.31 12.89 5.67
CA ARG A 27 11.32 13.93 5.43
C ARG A 27 10.77 15.19 4.77
N LYS A 28 9.48 15.24 4.46
CA LYS A 28 8.83 16.39 3.84
C LYS A 28 8.36 17.37 4.91
N ALA A 29 8.87 18.59 4.88
CA ALA A 29 8.48 19.61 5.84
C ALA A 29 6.97 19.88 5.78
N GLY A 30 6.32 19.91 6.95
CA GLY A 30 4.88 20.15 7.09
C GLY A 30 3.98 18.93 6.81
N ALA A 31 4.54 17.76 6.49
CA ALA A 31 3.75 16.53 6.39
C ALA A 31 3.14 16.17 7.76
N ALA A 32 1.92 15.63 7.73
CA ALA A 32 1.15 15.31 8.93
C ALA A 32 0.17 14.17 8.66
N GLY A 33 -0.41 13.64 9.73
CA GLY A 33 -1.44 12.61 9.73
C GLY A 33 -0.94 11.28 10.32
N PRO A 34 -1.87 10.38 10.70
CA PRO A 34 -1.55 9.11 11.35
C PRO A 34 -0.54 8.26 10.58
N GLN A 35 -0.67 8.17 9.25
CA GLN A 35 0.23 7.38 8.41
C GLN A 35 1.67 7.92 8.38
N VAL A 36 1.85 9.24 8.51
CA VAL A 36 3.18 9.87 8.60
C VAL A 36 3.80 9.57 9.96
N VAL A 37 3.02 9.66 11.03
CA VAL A 37 3.46 9.32 12.39
C VAL A 37 3.84 7.87 12.50
N ASP A 38 2.98 6.97 12.01
CA ASP A 38 3.21 5.54 12.03
C ASP A 38 4.48 5.17 11.25
N ALA A 39 4.72 5.79 10.09
CA ALA A 39 5.96 5.61 9.34
C ALA A 39 7.20 6.07 10.14
N VAL A 40 7.16 7.25 10.78
CA VAL A 40 8.28 7.73 11.61
C VAL A 40 8.53 6.81 12.81
N VAL A 41 7.47 6.45 13.53
CA VAL A 41 7.56 5.59 14.72
C VAL A 41 8.11 4.21 14.33
N SER A 42 7.63 3.60 13.24
CA SER A 42 8.19 2.34 12.73
C SER A 42 9.66 2.48 12.32
N LEU A 43 10.02 3.53 11.57
CA LEU A 43 11.43 3.77 11.18
C LEU A 43 12.37 3.85 12.39
N ILE A 44 11.94 4.49 13.48
CA ILE A 44 12.72 4.63 14.71
C ILE A 44 12.72 3.32 15.51
N ARG A 45 11.55 2.78 15.87
CA ARG A 45 11.44 1.61 16.76
C ARG A 45 12.01 0.34 16.13
N GLU A 46 11.78 0.12 14.85
CA GLU A 46 12.23 -1.09 14.15
C GLU A 46 13.70 -1.03 13.70
N SER A 47 14.36 0.12 13.90
CA SER A 47 15.82 0.21 13.74
C SER A 47 16.58 -0.57 14.82
N CYS A 48 15.96 -0.78 15.98
CA CYS A 48 16.60 -1.26 17.21
C CYS A 48 17.83 -0.45 17.65
N ASP A 49 17.97 0.78 17.16
CA ASP A 49 19.07 1.67 17.50
C ASP A 49 18.81 2.45 18.81
N PHE A 50 17.55 2.51 19.23
CA PHE A 50 17.08 3.21 20.41
C PHE A 50 16.48 2.22 21.43
N PRO A 51 16.43 2.59 22.72
CA PRO A 51 15.70 1.82 23.72
C PRO A 51 14.22 1.68 23.34
N ASN A 52 13.53 0.68 23.89
CA ASN A 52 12.10 0.56 23.66
C ASN A 52 11.38 1.76 24.33
N ASP A 53 10.76 2.61 23.51
CA ASP A 53 10.01 3.79 23.93
C ASP A 53 8.67 3.46 24.59
N ARG A 54 8.23 2.20 24.65
CA ARG A 54 6.98 1.77 25.30
C ARG A 54 5.74 2.53 24.79
N LEU A 55 5.68 2.74 23.46
CA LEU A 55 4.66 3.55 22.74
C LEU A 55 4.67 5.06 23.05
N LEU A 56 5.66 5.55 23.80
CA LEU A 56 5.72 6.96 24.19
C LEU A 56 5.69 7.90 22.99
N LEU A 57 6.47 7.61 21.93
CA LEU A 57 6.49 8.47 20.74
C LEU A 57 5.13 8.50 20.05
N ARG A 58 4.48 7.34 19.90
CA ARG A 58 3.18 7.26 19.23
C ARG A 58 2.09 8.00 20.01
N ARG A 59 2.11 7.91 21.35
CA ARG A 59 1.21 8.63 22.25
C ARG A 59 1.46 10.13 22.20
N PHE A 60 2.72 10.57 22.26
CA PHE A 60 3.08 11.99 22.24
C PHE A 60 2.65 12.67 20.95
N ALA A 61 2.90 12.06 19.79
CA ALA A 61 2.45 12.60 18.51
C ALA A 61 0.93 12.84 18.46
N TYR A 62 0.14 11.90 19.00
CA TYR A 62 -1.31 12.02 19.01
C TYR A 62 -1.80 13.06 20.03
N ILE A 63 -1.21 13.08 21.22
CA ILE A 63 -1.67 13.93 22.33
C ILE A 63 -1.27 15.39 22.12
N GLU A 64 -0.05 15.65 21.65
CA GLU A 64 0.45 17.02 21.47
C GLU A 64 -0.20 17.71 20.26
N THR A 65 -0.38 16.98 19.16
CA THR A 65 -0.72 17.61 17.87
C THR A 65 -1.79 16.89 17.05
N ASN A 66 -2.43 15.85 17.60
CA ASN A 66 -3.35 14.99 16.85
C ASN A 66 -2.70 14.44 15.57
N ASP A 67 -1.53 13.81 15.73
CA ASP A 67 -0.69 13.31 14.64
C ASP A 67 -0.29 14.41 13.63
N GLY A 68 -0.11 15.64 14.11
CA GLY A 68 0.22 16.81 13.32
C GLY A 68 -0.95 17.47 12.61
N GLN A 69 -2.18 16.99 12.80
CA GLN A 69 -3.38 17.56 12.19
C GLN A 69 -3.87 18.83 12.91
N ASN A 70 -3.41 19.11 14.12
CA ASN A 70 -3.70 20.36 14.80
C ASN A 70 -3.14 21.54 13.96
N PRO A 71 -3.93 22.56 13.62
CA PRO A 71 -3.47 23.74 12.87
C PRO A 71 -2.24 24.42 13.48
N ASP A 72 -2.07 24.33 14.80
CA ASP A 72 -0.95 24.94 15.53
C ASP A 72 0.35 24.12 15.50
N THR A 73 0.35 22.91 14.92
CA THR A 73 1.54 22.02 14.83
C THR A 73 2.72 22.73 14.18
N TYR A 74 2.48 23.40 13.05
CA TYR A 74 3.51 24.01 12.21
C TYR A 74 3.39 25.54 12.16
N ARG A 75 2.92 26.15 13.25
CA ARG A 75 2.68 27.58 13.38
C ARG A 75 3.95 28.42 13.24
N LEU A 76 3.79 29.70 12.90
CA LEU A 76 4.91 30.61 12.70
C LEU A 76 5.74 30.75 13.99
N GLY A 77 7.06 30.57 13.87
CA GLY A 77 8.00 30.68 15.00
C GLY A 77 8.12 29.42 15.87
N PHE A 78 7.41 28.34 15.53
CA PHE A 78 7.53 27.06 16.24
C PHE A 78 7.73 25.92 15.24
N ASP A 79 8.94 25.34 15.24
CA ASP A 79 9.34 24.29 14.30
C ASP A 79 9.41 22.90 14.94
N GLY A 80 8.95 22.75 16.20
CA GLY A 80 9.01 21.50 16.97
C GLY A 80 8.26 20.29 16.38
N GLY A 81 7.50 20.52 15.31
CA GLY A 81 6.84 19.49 14.51
C GLY A 81 5.75 18.74 15.27
N ILE A 82 5.50 17.50 14.84
CA ILE A 82 4.40 16.66 15.32
C ILE A 82 4.53 16.32 16.81
N TRP A 83 5.76 16.19 17.33
CA TRP A 83 6.00 15.89 18.75
C TRP A 83 6.09 17.13 19.65
N ALA A 84 5.82 18.32 19.10
CA ALA A 84 5.83 19.59 19.82
C ALA A 84 7.10 19.82 20.69
N VAL A 85 8.26 19.32 20.24
CA VAL A 85 9.53 19.49 20.98
C VAL A 85 9.90 20.96 20.95
N ASN A 86 10.05 21.63 22.10
CA ASN A 86 10.42 23.04 22.11
C ASN A 86 11.91 23.26 21.74
N GLU A 87 12.26 24.49 21.35
CA GLU A 87 13.62 24.80 20.86
C GLU A 87 14.72 24.57 21.90
N THR A 88 14.43 24.84 23.18
CA THR A 88 15.40 24.63 24.27
C THR A 88 15.67 23.14 24.46
N THR A 89 14.62 22.31 24.47
CA THR A 89 14.72 20.86 24.53
C THR A 89 15.48 20.31 23.34
N PHE A 90 15.14 20.72 22.12
CA PHE A 90 15.84 20.31 20.90
C PHE A 90 17.35 20.63 20.98
N ARG A 91 17.71 21.87 21.33
CA ARG A 91 19.12 22.27 21.48
C ARG A 91 19.82 21.48 22.58
N GLY A 92 19.10 21.12 23.64
CA GLY A 92 19.58 20.25 24.71
C GLY A 92 19.89 18.81 24.27
N THR A 93 19.40 18.35 23.12
CA THR A 93 19.73 17.04 22.55
C THR A 93 21.02 17.03 21.73
N GLN A 94 21.63 18.19 21.45
CA GLN A 94 22.81 18.32 20.60
C GLN A 94 24.11 18.39 21.41
N ASN A 95 25.16 17.76 20.89
CA ASN A 95 26.50 17.75 21.48
C ASN A 95 26.56 17.24 22.93
N VAL A 96 25.71 16.26 23.27
CA VAL A 96 25.66 15.66 24.61
C VAL A 96 26.43 14.34 24.62
N ALA A 97 27.39 14.23 25.55
CA ALA A 97 28.29 13.08 25.62
C ALA A 97 27.56 11.73 25.79
N SER A 98 26.49 11.68 26.59
CA SER A 98 25.70 10.46 26.79
C SER A 98 24.89 10.03 25.55
N LEU A 99 24.67 10.94 24.60
CA LEU A 99 23.91 10.66 23.37
C LEU A 99 24.80 10.27 22.18
N GLN A 100 26.12 10.28 22.35
CA GLN A 100 27.08 10.00 21.27
C GLN A 100 26.84 8.66 20.52
N PRO A 101 26.46 7.55 21.19
CA PRO A 101 26.13 6.30 20.49
C PRO A 101 24.96 6.50 19.50
N TYR A 102 23.90 7.18 19.93
CA TYR A 102 22.71 7.40 19.12
C TYR A 102 22.96 8.35 17.93
N TYR A 103 23.86 9.33 18.05
CA TYR A 103 24.24 10.14 16.88
C TYR A 103 24.87 9.30 15.76
N THR A 104 25.68 8.31 16.15
CA THR A 104 26.31 7.39 15.20
C THR A 104 25.25 6.54 14.51
N GLN A 105 24.26 6.05 15.27
CA GLN A 105 23.15 5.29 14.71
C GLN A 105 22.23 6.13 13.82
N ILE A 106 21.91 7.36 14.22
CA ILE A 106 21.11 8.27 13.40
C ILE A 106 21.81 8.56 12.07
N SER A 107 23.13 8.76 12.11
CA SER A 107 23.91 8.97 10.89
C SER A 107 23.97 7.73 10.02
N SER A 108 24.14 6.53 10.61
CA SER A 108 24.26 5.28 9.85
C SER A 108 22.92 4.84 9.25
N ARG A 109 21.83 4.97 10.02
CA ARG A 109 20.49 4.49 9.67
C ARG A 109 19.71 5.48 8.81
N PHE A 110 19.78 6.77 9.15
CA PHE A 110 18.95 7.80 8.51
C PHE A 110 19.76 8.78 7.66
N GLY A 111 21.09 8.69 7.64
CA GLY A 111 21.94 9.64 6.92
C GLY A 111 21.84 11.07 7.46
N ILE A 112 21.51 11.23 8.74
CA ILE A 112 21.33 12.53 9.39
C ILE A 112 22.49 12.76 10.35
N ASN A 113 23.23 13.85 10.17
CA ASN A 113 24.20 14.29 11.17
C ASN A 113 23.48 15.16 12.21
N TRP A 114 23.06 14.56 13.32
CA TRP A 114 22.20 15.19 14.32
C TRP A 114 22.70 16.53 14.85
N ASN A 115 24.02 16.65 15.08
CA ASN A 115 24.62 17.86 15.64
C ASN A 115 24.68 19.04 14.64
N THR A 116 24.29 18.82 13.38
CA THR A 116 24.20 19.85 12.33
C THR A 116 22.76 20.25 12.01
N VAL A 117 21.78 19.50 12.53
CA VAL A 117 20.35 19.75 12.34
C VAL A 117 20.00 21.12 12.88
N GLN A 118 19.22 21.89 12.11
CA GLN A 118 18.73 23.21 12.51
C GLN A 118 17.34 23.10 13.13
N TRP A 119 16.95 24.10 13.93
CA TRP A 119 15.61 24.15 14.52
C TRP A 119 14.50 24.02 13.46
N SER A 120 14.65 24.69 12.32
CA SER A 120 13.70 24.62 11.20
C SER A 120 13.58 23.25 10.54
N ASP A 121 14.57 22.35 10.71
CA ASP A 121 14.49 21.00 10.17
C ASP A 121 13.46 20.13 10.91
N LEU A 122 13.11 20.46 12.16
CA LEU A 122 12.09 19.72 12.92
C LEU A 122 10.69 19.85 12.32
N ARG A 123 10.48 20.76 11.36
CA ARG A 123 9.28 20.75 10.52
C ARG A 123 9.12 19.46 9.70
N LYS A 124 10.18 18.66 9.57
CA LYS A 124 10.16 17.33 8.95
C LYS A 124 9.83 16.29 10.04
N PRO A 125 8.78 15.47 9.87
CA PRO A 125 8.31 14.52 10.88
C PRO A 125 9.41 13.64 11.50
N LEU A 126 10.28 13.03 10.68
CA LEU A 126 11.38 12.18 11.15
C LEU A 126 12.34 12.92 12.06
N TYR A 127 12.61 14.20 11.77
CA TYR A 127 13.53 15.02 12.56
C TYR A 127 12.88 15.38 13.91
N SER A 128 11.60 15.77 13.92
CA SER A 128 10.88 15.99 15.17
C SER A 128 10.75 14.71 16.02
N GLY A 129 10.53 13.55 15.39
CA GLY A 129 10.46 12.25 16.07
C GLY A 129 11.80 11.86 16.70
N LEU A 130 12.91 12.00 15.96
CA LEU A 130 14.25 11.78 16.49
C LEU A 130 14.61 12.75 17.63
N ALA A 131 14.14 14.01 17.57
CA ALA A 131 14.34 14.96 18.67
C ALA A 131 13.59 14.51 19.93
N ALA A 132 12.35 14.05 19.78
CA ALA A 132 11.56 13.52 20.88
C ALA A 132 12.18 12.24 21.46
N GLU A 133 12.70 11.36 20.60
CA GLU A 133 13.36 10.12 21.01
C GLU A 133 14.65 10.38 21.78
N LEU A 134 15.53 11.26 21.28
CA LEU A 134 16.74 11.63 22.00
C LEU A 134 16.43 12.32 23.33
N TYR A 135 15.37 13.12 23.39
CA TYR A 135 14.89 13.69 24.64
C TYR A 135 14.41 12.60 25.61
N ALA A 136 13.67 11.60 25.14
CA ALA A 136 13.25 10.46 25.96
C ALA A 136 14.47 9.70 26.51
N VAL A 137 15.45 9.38 25.64
CA VAL A 137 16.70 8.71 26.02
C VAL A 137 17.47 9.50 27.08
N GLN A 138 17.55 10.82 26.98
CA GLN A 138 18.23 11.64 28.00
C GLN A 138 17.57 11.56 29.38
N ASN A 139 16.25 11.42 29.43
CA ASN A 139 15.48 11.42 30.67
C ASN A 139 15.34 10.03 31.29
N PHE A 140 15.30 8.99 30.45
CA PHE A 140 14.98 7.63 30.88
C PHE A 140 16.11 6.62 30.70
N GLY A 141 17.04 6.87 29.77
CA GLY A 141 17.93 5.82 29.26
C GLY A 141 17.09 4.63 28.77
N ASP A 142 17.38 3.44 29.28
CA ASP A 142 16.64 2.22 28.97
C ASP A 142 15.37 2.01 29.82
N ASN A 143 15.08 2.92 30.76
CA ASN A 143 14.01 2.77 31.75
C ASN A 143 12.80 3.66 31.46
N VAL A 144 12.33 3.66 30.22
CA VAL A 144 11.11 4.40 29.86
C VAL A 144 9.93 3.89 30.70
N PRO A 145 9.14 4.77 31.35
CA PRO A 145 8.04 4.34 32.19
C PRO A 145 7.06 3.45 31.44
N VAL A 146 6.78 2.27 32.00
CA VAL A 146 5.86 1.30 31.39
C VAL A 146 4.44 1.56 31.87
N GLY A 147 3.48 1.51 30.94
CA GLY A 147 2.06 1.81 31.21
C GLY A 147 1.71 3.30 31.05
N ILE A 148 0.44 3.54 30.72
CA ILE A 148 -0.07 4.88 30.37
C ILE A 148 0.02 5.82 31.58
N GLU A 149 -0.33 5.37 32.79
CA GLU A 149 -0.43 6.21 33.98
C GLU A 149 0.94 6.74 34.42
N LYS A 150 1.98 5.89 34.36
CA LYS A 150 3.34 6.31 34.70
C LYS A 150 3.89 7.30 33.69
N GLN A 151 3.62 7.10 32.40
CA GLN A 151 3.97 8.06 31.35
C GLN A 151 3.19 9.37 31.51
N ALA A 152 1.89 9.31 31.80
CA ALA A 152 1.02 10.47 32.03
C ALA A 152 1.49 11.33 33.22
N ALA A 153 1.83 10.67 34.34
CA ALA A 153 2.35 11.36 35.52
C ALA A 153 3.68 12.05 35.24
N TRP A 154 4.57 11.40 34.48
CA TRP A 154 5.82 12.01 34.03
C TRP A 154 5.57 13.17 33.06
N TYR A 155 4.66 13.00 32.10
CA TYR A 155 4.29 13.99 31.10
C TYR A 155 3.78 15.28 31.74
N GLN A 156 2.83 15.17 32.68
CA GLN A 156 2.37 16.34 33.43
C GLN A 156 3.50 16.99 34.21
N LYS A 157 4.34 16.22 34.90
CA LYS A 157 5.39 16.79 35.74
C LYS A 157 6.48 17.52 34.93
N ASN A 158 6.83 17.03 33.75
CA ASN A 158 8.05 17.45 33.04
C ASN A 158 7.79 18.16 31.71
N VAL A 159 6.66 17.88 31.04
CA VAL A 159 6.32 18.49 29.75
C VAL A 159 5.31 19.63 29.94
N HIS A 160 4.26 19.39 30.74
CA HIS A 160 3.20 20.39 31.00
C HIS A 160 2.96 20.62 32.51
N PRO A 161 3.96 21.12 33.27
CA PRO A 161 3.87 21.28 34.73
C PRO A 161 2.76 22.22 35.19
N ASP A 162 2.36 23.16 34.33
CA ASP A 162 1.33 24.15 34.62
C ASP A 162 -0.10 23.65 34.33
N ASP A 163 -0.25 22.55 33.59
CA ASP A 163 -1.55 21.95 33.31
C ASP A 163 -1.85 20.81 34.30
N ARG A 164 -2.73 21.10 35.27
CA ARG A 164 -3.16 20.14 36.29
C ARG A 164 -3.98 18.97 35.75
N MET A 165 -4.49 19.08 34.52
CA MET A 165 -5.27 18.03 33.84
C MET A 165 -4.44 17.25 32.82
N ALA A 166 -3.16 17.59 32.63
CA ALA A 166 -2.32 16.98 31.59
C ALA A 166 -2.25 15.46 31.70
N ALA A 167 -2.05 14.90 32.91
CA ALA A 167 -2.00 13.44 33.07
C ALA A 167 -3.36 12.78 32.77
N TYR A 168 -4.47 13.37 33.23
CA TYR A 168 -5.80 12.84 32.95
C TYR A 168 -6.12 12.86 31.45
N ASN A 169 -5.83 13.98 30.78
CA ASN A 169 -6.04 14.12 29.34
C ASN A 169 -5.13 13.17 28.54
N PHE A 170 -3.88 13.01 28.97
CA PHE A 170 -2.94 12.05 28.41
C PHE A 170 -3.54 10.64 28.45
N THR A 171 -3.93 10.17 29.64
CA THR A 171 -4.45 8.82 29.83
C THR A 171 -5.67 8.58 28.96
N LYS A 172 -6.66 9.46 29.05
CA LYS A 172 -7.92 9.33 28.28
C LYS A 172 -7.71 9.33 26.76
N THR A 173 -6.71 10.07 26.28
CA THR A 173 -6.42 10.19 24.84
C THR A 173 -5.60 9.01 24.35
N ALA A 174 -4.61 8.56 25.12
CA ALA A 174 -3.82 7.36 24.86
C ALA A 174 -4.68 6.09 24.81
N GLU A 175 -5.62 5.92 25.76
CA GLU A 175 -6.55 4.79 25.77
C GLU A 175 -7.38 4.69 24.48
N ARG A 176 -7.83 5.82 23.92
CA ARG A 176 -8.57 5.83 22.64
C ARG A 176 -7.69 5.38 21.48
N LEU A 177 -6.44 5.82 21.47
CA LEU A 177 -5.46 5.44 20.45
C LEU A 177 -5.17 3.94 20.48
N GLU A 178 -5.09 3.36 21.68
CA GLU A 178 -4.80 1.94 21.87
C GLU A 178 -6.01 1.05 21.60
N ASN A 179 -7.24 1.53 21.80
CA ASN A 179 -8.45 0.77 21.47
C ASN A 179 -8.75 0.68 19.96
N ALA A 180 -8.00 1.38 19.10
CA ALA A 180 -8.25 1.47 17.66
C ALA A 180 -7.58 0.35 16.83
N CYS A 181 -7.66 -0.91 17.26
CA CYS A 181 -7.22 -2.02 16.40
C CYS A 181 -8.29 -2.35 15.35
N ASN A 182 -8.04 -1.95 14.11
CA ASN A 182 -8.94 -2.19 12.98
C ASN A 182 -8.64 -3.50 12.22
N SER A 183 -7.73 -4.34 12.73
CA SER A 183 -7.39 -5.59 12.06
C SER A 183 -8.54 -6.59 12.17
N ALA A 184 -9.20 -6.84 11.04
CA ALA A 184 -10.33 -7.75 10.94
C ALA A 184 -9.93 -9.16 10.51
N ASN A 185 -8.66 -9.55 10.57
CA ASN A 185 -8.26 -10.89 10.09
C ASN A 185 -6.98 -11.41 10.75
N LEU A 186 -7.05 -11.68 12.06
CA LEU A 186 -5.92 -12.13 12.89
C LEU A 186 -6.25 -13.47 13.59
N ASP A 187 -5.33 -14.42 13.52
CA ASP A 187 -5.34 -15.62 14.36
C ASP A 187 -4.24 -15.50 15.42
N LEU A 188 -4.64 -15.30 16.67
CA LEU A 188 -3.78 -15.04 17.82
C LEU A 188 -3.70 -16.27 18.75
N ALA A 189 -2.53 -16.86 18.89
CA ALA A 189 -2.29 -17.95 19.83
C ALA A 189 -1.48 -17.48 21.04
N PHE A 190 -1.84 -17.94 22.23
CA PHE A 190 -1.00 -17.83 23.42
C PHE A 190 -0.35 -19.18 23.73
N LEU A 191 0.97 -19.17 23.91
CA LEU A 191 1.77 -20.29 24.40
C LEU A 191 2.21 -19.94 25.83
N MET A 192 1.49 -20.46 26.82
CA MET A 192 1.61 -20.04 28.22
C MET A 192 2.41 -21.05 29.03
N ASP A 193 3.53 -20.62 29.60
CA ASP A 193 4.29 -21.42 30.56
C ASP A 193 3.46 -21.69 31.83
N SER A 194 3.47 -22.93 32.29
CA SER A 194 2.87 -23.37 33.56
C SER A 194 3.86 -24.21 34.39
N SER A 195 5.16 -24.06 34.13
CA SER A 195 6.23 -24.82 34.77
C SER A 195 6.37 -24.52 36.27
N SER A 196 7.17 -25.35 36.94
CA SER A 196 7.38 -25.29 38.39
C SER A 196 8.17 -24.06 38.88
N SER A 197 8.79 -23.29 37.98
CA SER A 197 9.41 -22.00 38.32
C SER A 197 8.39 -20.91 38.61
N MET A 198 7.18 -21.05 38.08
CA MET A 198 6.08 -20.13 38.23
C MET A 198 5.24 -20.46 39.47
N SER A 199 4.84 -19.46 40.26
CA SER A 199 3.87 -19.70 41.35
C SER A 199 2.43 -19.75 40.81
N PRO A 200 1.47 -20.38 41.52
CA PRO A 200 0.07 -20.34 41.11
C PRO A 200 -0.50 -18.92 40.98
N ILE A 201 -0.03 -17.98 41.81
CA ILE A 201 -0.45 -16.57 41.76
C ILE A 201 0.08 -15.91 40.49
N ASP A 202 1.33 -16.18 40.14
CA ASP A 202 1.95 -15.69 38.90
C ASP A 202 1.24 -16.27 37.67
N PHE A 203 0.85 -17.54 37.72
CA PHE A 203 0.03 -18.17 36.68
C PHE A 203 -1.32 -17.48 36.49
N ASP A 204 -2.04 -17.20 37.58
CA ASP A 204 -3.31 -16.47 37.52
C ASP A 204 -3.13 -15.07 36.89
N LEU A 205 -2.03 -14.37 37.20
CA LEU A 205 -1.71 -13.08 36.59
C LEU A 205 -1.41 -13.20 35.09
N ALA A 206 -0.70 -14.26 34.67
CA ALA A 206 -0.43 -14.51 33.26
C ALA A 206 -1.71 -14.86 32.46
N LEU A 207 -2.63 -15.61 33.07
CA LEU A 207 -3.97 -15.87 32.51
C LEU A 207 -4.77 -14.57 32.39
N GLN A 208 -4.73 -13.71 33.42
CA GLN A 208 -5.42 -12.42 33.39
C GLN A 208 -4.87 -11.52 32.28
N PHE A 209 -3.54 -11.44 32.14
CA PHE A 209 -2.88 -10.71 31.05
C PHE A 209 -3.34 -11.17 29.66
N ALA A 210 -3.36 -12.48 29.40
CA ALA A 210 -3.84 -13.02 28.13
C ALA A 210 -5.32 -12.69 27.89
N ALA A 211 -6.16 -12.84 28.92
CA ALA A 211 -7.57 -12.47 28.85
C ALA A 211 -7.77 -10.97 28.56
N ASP A 212 -6.93 -10.10 29.11
CA ASP A 212 -7.04 -8.65 28.93
C ASP A 212 -6.57 -8.21 27.54
N ILE A 213 -5.55 -8.85 26.97
CA ILE A 213 -5.21 -8.69 25.54
C ILE A 213 -6.41 -9.11 24.68
N VAL A 214 -6.99 -10.29 24.91
CA VAL A 214 -8.16 -10.76 24.16
C VAL A 214 -9.31 -9.76 24.20
N GLY A 215 -9.55 -9.13 25.35
CA GLY A 215 -10.59 -8.12 25.52
C GLY A 215 -10.40 -6.84 24.71
N THR A 216 -9.24 -6.61 24.09
CA THR A 216 -8.98 -5.46 23.20
C THR A 216 -9.34 -5.72 21.74
N PHE A 217 -9.56 -6.98 21.36
CA PHE A 217 -9.81 -7.37 19.99
C PHE A 217 -11.30 -7.63 19.75
N ASN A 218 -11.75 -7.35 18.53
CA ASN A 218 -13.04 -7.82 18.05
C ASN A 218 -12.96 -9.33 17.75
N ILE A 219 -13.24 -10.15 18.76
CA ILE A 219 -13.24 -11.61 18.60
C ILE A 219 -14.51 -12.05 17.88
N ALA A 220 -14.35 -12.58 16.67
CA ALA A 220 -15.43 -13.12 15.85
C ALA A 220 -14.88 -14.11 14.81
N PRO A 221 -15.71 -15.01 14.26
CA PRO A 221 -15.26 -16.00 13.27
C PRO A 221 -14.61 -15.38 12.03
N ASP A 222 -15.00 -14.18 11.63
CA ASP A 222 -14.52 -13.44 10.47
C ASP A 222 -13.60 -12.26 10.83
N ALA A 223 -13.33 -12.04 12.13
CA ALA A 223 -12.46 -10.97 12.64
C ALA A 223 -11.18 -11.55 13.30
N VAL A 224 -11.07 -11.49 14.62
CA VAL A 224 -9.97 -12.11 15.38
C VAL A 224 -10.38 -13.46 15.96
N ARG A 225 -9.56 -14.49 15.79
CA ARG A 225 -9.72 -15.81 16.42
C ARG A 225 -8.58 -16.06 17.40
N VAL A 226 -8.88 -16.77 18.49
CA VAL A 226 -7.91 -17.02 19.56
C VAL A 226 -7.75 -18.51 19.81
N ALA A 227 -6.51 -18.95 19.96
CA ALA A 227 -6.17 -20.26 20.51
C ALA A 227 -5.32 -20.11 21.76
N PHE A 228 -5.38 -21.09 22.65
CA PHE A 228 -4.64 -21.05 23.90
C PHE A 228 -4.11 -22.43 24.24
N LEU A 229 -2.81 -22.50 24.53
CA LEU A 229 -2.18 -23.70 25.05
C LEU A 229 -1.26 -23.36 26.22
N THR A 230 -1.21 -24.29 27.15
CA THR A 230 -0.26 -24.27 28.27
C THR A 230 0.86 -25.27 28.02
N PHE A 231 2.03 -25.03 28.59
CA PHE A 231 3.12 -25.99 28.55
C PHE A 231 3.92 -26.04 29.86
N SER A 232 4.37 -27.23 30.21
CA SER A 232 5.34 -27.48 31.26
C SER A 232 6.24 -28.67 30.90
N THR A 233 6.05 -29.85 31.48
CA THR A 233 6.76 -31.08 31.05
C THR A 233 6.30 -31.55 29.68
N GLY A 234 5.10 -31.14 29.26
CA GLY A 234 4.61 -31.21 27.90
C GLY A 234 3.52 -30.16 27.70
N PHE A 235 2.82 -30.17 26.58
CA PHE A 235 1.78 -29.17 26.29
C PHE A 235 0.36 -29.68 26.54
N ARG A 236 -0.57 -28.75 26.75
CA ARG A 236 -2.01 -28.99 26.76
C ARG A 236 -2.71 -27.91 25.93
N THR A 237 -3.41 -28.35 24.89
CA THR A 237 -4.30 -27.47 24.12
C THR A 237 -5.56 -27.21 24.95
N GLU A 238 -5.73 -26.00 25.45
CA GLU A 238 -6.94 -25.64 26.20
C GLU A 238 -8.11 -25.35 25.25
N PHE A 239 -7.84 -24.68 24.12
CA PHE A 239 -8.78 -24.56 23.01
C PHE A 239 -8.10 -24.11 21.70
N ASN A 240 -8.72 -24.47 20.57
CA ASN A 240 -8.29 -24.13 19.21
C ASN A 240 -9.00 -22.86 18.68
N PHE A 241 -8.53 -22.30 17.56
CA PHE A 241 -9.07 -21.06 16.95
C PHE A 241 -10.55 -21.12 16.59
N ASN A 242 -11.09 -22.30 16.31
CA ASN A 242 -12.49 -22.52 15.96
C ASN A 242 -13.38 -22.92 17.14
N THR A 243 -12.89 -22.82 18.38
CA THR A 243 -13.63 -23.26 19.57
C THR A 243 -14.63 -22.22 20.06
N TYR A 244 -14.21 -20.96 20.15
CA TYR A 244 -15.02 -19.84 20.66
C TYR A 244 -15.17 -18.75 19.59
N THR A 245 -16.25 -17.99 19.68
CA THR A 245 -16.64 -17.00 18.65
C THR A 245 -16.86 -15.60 19.20
N ASP A 246 -16.67 -15.39 20.50
CA ASP A 246 -16.82 -14.10 21.16
C ASP A 246 -15.80 -13.93 22.29
N ALA A 247 -15.50 -12.66 22.62
CA ALA A 247 -14.45 -12.31 23.56
C ALA A 247 -14.74 -12.82 24.98
N ALA A 248 -15.99 -12.75 25.44
CA ALA A 248 -16.35 -13.13 26.80
C ALA A 248 -16.16 -14.64 27.02
N ALA A 249 -16.53 -15.47 26.05
CA ALA A 249 -16.30 -16.91 26.10
C ALA A 249 -14.81 -17.26 26.14
N VAL A 250 -13.98 -16.62 25.30
CA VAL A 250 -12.53 -16.82 25.30
C VAL A 250 -11.92 -16.39 26.64
N GLN A 251 -12.26 -15.20 27.14
CA GLN A 251 -11.74 -14.69 28.42
C GLN A 251 -12.11 -15.60 29.58
N ASN A 252 -13.37 -16.08 29.63
CA ASN A 252 -13.80 -17.02 30.65
C ASN A 252 -13.08 -18.36 30.55
N ALA A 253 -12.83 -18.85 29.33
CA ALA A 253 -12.08 -20.09 29.14
C ALA A 253 -10.64 -19.95 29.65
N ILE A 254 -9.95 -18.86 29.31
CA ILE A 254 -8.58 -18.57 29.77
C ILE A 254 -8.52 -18.51 31.31
N LYS A 255 -9.43 -17.77 31.96
CA LYS A 255 -9.43 -17.59 33.42
C LYS A 255 -9.72 -18.87 34.22
N ASN A 256 -10.21 -19.93 33.57
CA ASN A 256 -10.50 -21.23 34.21
C ASN A 256 -9.46 -22.31 33.89
N VAL A 257 -8.37 -21.97 33.18
CA VAL A 257 -7.28 -22.89 32.89
C VAL A 257 -6.61 -23.32 34.20
N GLN A 258 -6.31 -24.62 34.33
CA GLN A 258 -5.71 -25.17 35.53
C GLN A 258 -4.19 -25.09 35.47
N TYR A 259 -3.56 -24.68 36.57
CA TYR A 259 -2.11 -24.70 36.71
C TYR A 259 -1.58 -26.15 36.76
N ILE A 260 -0.73 -26.52 35.81
CA ILE A 260 -0.08 -27.84 35.73
C ILE A 260 1.43 -27.66 35.75
N SER A 261 2.00 -27.79 36.96
CA SER A 261 3.43 -27.71 37.23
C SER A 261 4.23 -28.80 36.51
N GLY A 262 5.47 -28.48 36.12
CA GLY A 262 6.37 -29.40 35.43
C GLY A 262 7.73 -28.78 35.11
N GLN A 263 8.44 -29.36 34.14
CA GLN A 263 9.60 -28.73 33.49
C GLN A 263 9.15 -27.56 32.61
N THR A 264 10.08 -26.92 31.89
CA THR A 264 9.80 -25.80 30.97
C THR A 264 10.13 -26.25 29.54
N ASP A 265 9.32 -27.14 28.97
CA ASP A 265 9.52 -27.67 27.61
C ASP A 265 8.88 -26.75 26.56
N THR A 266 9.50 -25.58 26.36
CA THR A 266 9.08 -24.61 25.35
C THR A 266 9.21 -25.17 23.93
N ALA A 267 10.13 -26.10 23.71
CA ALA A 267 10.36 -26.72 22.41
C ALA A 267 9.13 -27.50 21.94
N GLU A 268 8.51 -28.30 22.81
CA GLU A 268 7.32 -29.10 22.46
C GLU A 268 6.12 -28.21 22.13
N ALA A 269 5.94 -27.11 22.88
CA ALA A 269 4.89 -26.13 22.62
C ALA A 269 5.04 -25.50 21.23
N LEU A 270 6.26 -25.11 20.85
CA LEU A 270 6.56 -24.52 19.54
C LEU A 270 6.45 -25.54 18.41
N GLU A 271 6.86 -26.80 18.64
CA GLU A 271 6.69 -27.90 17.69
C GLU A 271 5.21 -28.15 17.38
N TYR A 272 4.37 -28.21 18.42
CA TYR A 272 2.92 -28.35 18.25
C TYR A 272 2.30 -27.13 17.57
N ALA A 273 2.75 -25.93 17.93
CA ALA A 273 2.30 -24.70 17.30
C ALA A 273 2.57 -24.72 15.79
N ALA A 274 3.79 -25.09 15.40
CA ALA A 274 4.21 -25.19 14.01
C ALA A 274 3.48 -26.32 13.27
N SER A 275 3.38 -27.52 13.84
CA SER A 275 2.85 -28.67 13.11
C SER A 275 1.32 -28.71 13.03
N THR A 276 0.62 -28.18 14.04
CA THR A 276 -0.80 -28.47 14.25
C THR A 276 -1.64 -27.24 14.57
N LEU A 277 -1.23 -26.40 15.52
CA LEU A 277 -2.07 -25.31 16.03
C LEU A 277 -2.47 -24.31 14.93
N PHE A 278 -1.52 -23.88 14.10
CA PHE A 278 -1.75 -22.94 13.01
C PHE A 278 -2.23 -23.62 11.71
N SER A 279 -2.75 -24.84 11.80
CA SER A 279 -3.34 -25.55 10.67
C SER A 279 -4.83 -25.23 10.49
N PRO A 280 -5.39 -25.43 9.28
CA PRO A 280 -6.83 -25.35 9.05
C PRO A 280 -7.64 -26.30 9.94
N ALA A 281 -7.08 -27.44 10.36
CA ALA A 281 -7.75 -28.40 11.23
C ALA A 281 -8.02 -27.82 12.62
N SER A 282 -7.12 -26.96 13.12
CA SER A 282 -7.28 -26.19 14.36
C SER A 282 -8.00 -24.85 14.15
N GLY A 283 -8.49 -24.57 12.94
CA GLY A 283 -9.29 -23.40 12.63
C GLY A 283 -8.51 -22.14 12.24
N ALA A 284 -7.19 -22.24 12.03
CA ALA A 284 -6.39 -21.15 11.48
C ALA A 284 -6.76 -20.89 10.01
N ARG A 285 -6.81 -19.61 9.62
CA ARG A 285 -7.23 -19.15 8.29
C ARG A 285 -6.01 -18.92 7.41
N SER A 286 -6.09 -19.30 6.14
CA SER A 286 -4.97 -19.06 5.20
C SER A 286 -4.74 -17.57 4.94
N GLY A 287 -5.80 -16.77 4.90
CA GLY A 287 -5.76 -15.32 4.64
C GLY A 287 -5.61 -14.43 5.88
N SER A 288 -5.42 -14.97 7.08
CA SER A 288 -5.22 -14.18 8.30
C SER A 288 -3.74 -13.96 8.59
N ALA A 289 -3.45 -12.83 9.25
CA ALA A 289 -2.19 -12.68 9.97
C ALA A 289 -2.17 -13.69 11.11
N LYS A 290 -1.02 -14.33 11.33
CA LYS A 290 -0.87 -15.35 12.38
C LYS A 290 0.13 -14.84 13.39
N VAL A 291 -0.26 -14.84 14.66
CA VAL A 291 0.56 -14.34 15.75
C VAL A 291 0.59 -15.37 16.86
N ALA A 292 1.79 -15.70 17.34
CA ALA A 292 2.00 -16.48 18.56
C ALA A 292 2.61 -15.57 19.63
N VAL A 293 2.02 -15.56 20.83
CA VAL A 293 2.55 -14.87 22.01
C VAL A 293 3.03 -15.93 22.99
N LEU A 294 4.34 -16.12 23.07
CA LEU A 294 4.99 -16.98 24.04
C LEU A 294 5.24 -16.20 25.33
N VAL A 295 4.81 -16.74 26.47
CA VAL A 295 5.07 -16.18 27.80
C VAL A 295 5.78 -17.22 28.65
N THR A 296 6.94 -16.88 29.20
CA THR A 296 7.75 -17.78 30.05
C THR A 296 8.55 -17.00 31.09
N ASP A 297 8.82 -17.63 32.25
CA ASP A 297 9.74 -17.12 33.27
C ASP A 297 11.05 -17.92 33.39
N GLY A 298 11.20 -18.94 32.55
CA GLY A 298 12.29 -19.90 32.62
C GLY A 298 13.12 -19.97 31.34
N ARG A 299 14.22 -20.71 31.44
CA ARG A 299 14.95 -21.20 30.26
C ARG A 299 14.30 -22.48 29.79
N SER A 300 14.23 -22.67 28.48
CA SER A 300 13.76 -23.95 27.95
C SER A 300 14.64 -25.09 28.43
N SER A 301 14.04 -26.25 28.68
CA SER A 301 14.76 -27.50 28.91
C SER A 301 15.50 -27.98 27.66
N ARG A 302 15.09 -27.51 26.47
CA ARG A 302 15.62 -27.88 25.14
C ARG A 302 15.84 -26.65 24.25
N PRO A 303 16.81 -25.77 24.58
CA PRO A 303 16.94 -24.47 23.91
C PRO A 303 17.28 -24.60 22.41
N ALA A 304 18.08 -25.59 22.01
CA ALA A 304 18.40 -25.82 20.59
C ALA A 304 17.15 -26.18 19.76
N ASP A 305 16.32 -27.09 20.28
CA ASP A 305 15.06 -27.49 19.65
C ASP A 305 14.05 -26.33 19.67
N THR A 306 14.03 -25.55 20.75
CA THR A 306 13.19 -24.34 20.90
C THR A 306 13.46 -23.36 19.77
N VAL A 307 14.73 -23.07 19.49
CA VAL A 307 15.12 -22.20 18.37
C VAL A 307 14.74 -22.83 17.02
N ALA A 308 14.98 -24.12 16.82
CA ALA A 308 14.62 -24.79 15.57
C ALA A 308 13.11 -24.75 15.29
N HIS A 309 12.28 -25.13 16.25
CA HIS A 309 10.82 -25.14 16.09
C HIS A 309 10.22 -23.74 16.03
N SER A 310 10.80 -22.75 16.71
CA SER A 310 10.40 -21.35 16.52
C SER A 310 10.64 -20.89 15.08
N LYS A 311 11.74 -21.33 14.46
CA LYS A 311 12.04 -21.03 13.06
C LYS A 311 11.06 -21.72 12.13
N ASP A 312 10.71 -22.99 12.36
CA ASP A 312 9.70 -23.70 11.57
C ASP A 312 8.34 -22.98 11.65
N LEU A 313 7.96 -22.50 12.83
CA LEU A 313 6.75 -21.71 13.05
C LEU A 313 6.78 -20.38 12.27
N GLN A 314 7.90 -19.66 12.32
CA GLN A 314 8.09 -18.41 11.57
C GLN A 314 8.10 -18.63 10.05
N ASP A 315 8.72 -19.71 9.57
CA ASP A 315 8.78 -20.07 8.16
C ASP A 315 7.37 -20.43 7.60
N GLN A 316 6.42 -20.81 8.47
CA GLN A 316 5.00 -20.98 8.14
C GLN A 316 4.20 -19.67 8.14
N GLY A 317 4.85 -18.54 8.37
CA GLY A 317 4.22 -17.24 8.31
C GLY A 317 3.56 -16.79 9.61
N VAL A 318 4.02 -17.31 10.75
CA VAL A 318 3.58 -16.88 12.07
C VAL A 318 4.56 -15.86 12.64
N THR A 319 4.04 -14.71 13.07
CA THR A 319 4.81 -13.70 13.81
C THR A 319 4.87 -14.12 15.28
N VAL A 320 6.08 -14.28 15.83
CA VAL A 320 6.28 -14.75 17.20
C VAL A 320 6.70 -13.58 18.10
N PHE A 321 5.92 -13.34 19.15
CA PHE A 321 6.30 -12.48 20.28
C PHE A 321 6.78 -13.37 21.42
N ALA A 322 7.90 -13.01 22.04
CA ALA A 322 8.47 -13.71 23.18
C ALA A 322 8.50 -12.78 24.40
N ILE A 323 7.78 -13.17 25.45
CA ILE A 323 7.65 -12.42 26.70
C ILE A 323 8.38 -13.18 27.80
N GLY A 324 9.44 -12.57 28.31
CA GLY A 324 10.20 -13.07 29.46
C GLY A 324 9.77 -12.37 30.73
N VAL A 325 9.43 -13.13 31.77
CA VAL A 325 9.08 -12.59 33.09
C VAL A 325 10.16 -12.95 34.11
N GLY A 326 10.68 -11.93 34.82
CA GLY A 326 11.70 -12.12 35.84
C GLY A 326 13.13 -12.26 35.29
N ASP A 327 14.07 -12.47 36.21
CA ASP A 327 15.51 -12.43 35.92
C ASP A 327 16.10 -13.78 35.46
N ALA A 328 15.32 -14.88 35.57
CA ALA A 328 15.78 -16.23 35.24
C ALA A 328 15.77 -16.52 33.73
N VAL A 329 15.09 -15.69 32.95
CA VAL A 329 14.92 -15.84 31.50
C VAL A 329 16.22 -15.58 30.74
N ASP A 330 16.49 -16.39 29.72
CA ASP A 330 17.59 -16.16 28.79
C ASP A 330 17.13 -15.24 27.65
N LYS A 331 17.62 -14.00 27.66
CA LYS A 331 17.28 -13.00 26.62
C LYS A 331 17.77 -13.41 25.23
N ASP A 332 18.90 -14.12 25.14
CA ASP A 332 19.44 -14.56 23.85
C ASP A 332 18.59 -15.69 23.26
N GLU A 333 18.07 -16.56 24.11
CA GLU A 333 17.06 -17.55 23.74
C GLU A 333 15.79 -16.85 23.21
N LEU A 334 15.21 -15.90 23.95
CA LEU A 334 14.01 -15.19 23.50
C LEU A 334 14.23 -14.42 22.19
N ASN A 335 15.39 -13.78 22.03
CA ASN A 335 15.77 -13.10 20.79
C ASN A 335 15.86 -14.06 19.60
N SER A 336 16.22 -15.33 19.85
CA SER A 336 16.31 -16.37 18.82
C SER A 336 14.95 -16.98 18.49
N VAL A 337 13.99 -16.92 19.42
CA VAL A 337 12.63 -17.44 19.27
C VAL A 337 11.68 -16.43 18.62
N ALA A 338 11.80 -15.15 18.99
CA ALA A 338 10.93 -14.09 18.49
C ALA A 338 11.20 -13.76 17.01
N SER A 339 10.18 -13.21 16.35
CA SER A 339 10.33 -12.67 15.00
C SER A 339 11.18 -11.40 14.98
N ALA A 340 11.87 -11.17 13.87
CA ALA A 340 12.61 -9.93 13.67
C ALA A 340 11.67 -8.73 13.40
N PRO A 341 12.01 -7.52 13.86
CA PRO A 341 13.14 -7.21 14.74
C PRO A 341 12.86 -7.59 16.20
N SER A 342 13.87 -8.11 16.90
CA SER A 342 13.69 -8.58 18.28
C SER A 342 13.37 -7.44 19.26
N CYS A 343 13.82 -6.21 19.01
CA CYS A 343 13.54 -5.07 19.88
C CYS A 343 12.05 -4.70 19.99
N THR A 344 11.20 -5.14 19.05
CA THR A 344 9.74 -4.96 19.12
C THR A 344 9.03 -6.26 19.52
N HIS A 345 9.59 -7.42 19.20
CA HIS A 345 8.95 -8.74 19.42
C HIS A 345 9.41 -9.46 20.69
N VAL A 346 10.46 -9.00 21.35
CA VAL A 346 10.91 -9.48 22.66
C VAL A 346 10.54 -8.46 23.71
N GLN A 347 9.78 -8.89 24.71
CA GLN A 347 9.36 -8.03 25.83
C GLN A 347 9.80 -8.66 27.14
N GLY A 348 10.46 -7.86 27.98
CA GLY A 348 10.79 -8.23 29.35
C GLY A 348 9.83 -7.57 30.32
N ALA A 349 9.30 -8.33 31.27
CA ALA A 349 8.61 -7.85 32.46
C ALA A 349 9.40 -8.28 33.70
N LYS A 350 9.45 -7.41 34.72
CA LYS A 350 10.18 -7.73 35.95
C LYS A 350 9.46 -8.80 36.77
N ASP A 351 8.14 -8.72 36.78
CA ASP A 351 7.24 -9.63 37.46
C ASP A 351 5.91 -9.68 36.70
N TYR A 352 5.04 -10.63 37.05
CA TYR A 352 3.78 -10.85 36.35
C TYR A 352 2.79 -9.69 36.49
N GLN A 353 2.95 -8.82 37.50
CA GLN A 353 2.12 -7.61 37.66
C GLN A 353 2.46 -6.55 36.60
N ASP A 354 3.71 -6.51 36.14
CA ASP A 354 4.14 -5.60 35.08
C ASP A 354 3.68 -6.04 33.68
N LEU A 355 3.11 -7.24 33.49
CA LEU A 355 2.61 -7.69 32.19
C LEU A 355 1.49 -6.79 31.61
N GLU A 356 0.64 -6.22 32.48
CA GLU A 356 -0.37 -5.24 32.07
C GLU A 356 0.22 -4.06 31.29
N THR A 357 1.48 -3.71 31.60
CA THR A 357 2.13 -2.54 31.03
C THR A 357 2.63 -2.75 29.59
N ILE A 358 2.75 -4.01 29.13
CA ILE A 358 3.18 -4.38 27.77
C ILE A 358 2.00 -4.78 26.85
N ARG A 359 0.79 -4.89 27.41
CA ARG A 359 -0.45 -5.24 26.71
C ARG A 359 -0.66 -4.43 25.42
N ALA A 360 -0.53 -3.10 25.52
CA ALA A 360 -0.76 -2.19 24.40
C ALA A 360 0.25 -2.37 23.25
N GLU A 361 1.51 -2.65 23.58
CA GLU A 361 2.55 -2.90 22.59
C GLU A 361 2.24 -4.17 21.78
N ILE A 362 1.91 -5.25 22.48
CA ILE A 362 1.58 -6.53 21.85
C ILE A 362 0.32 -6.40 21.02
N GLN A 363 -0.71 -5.71 21.55
CA GLN A 363 -1.93 -5.45 20.81
C GLN A 363 -1.63 -4.70 19.49
N GLN A 364 -0.89 -3.58 19.54
CA GLN A 364 -0.61 -2.79 18.34
C GLN A 364 0.24 -3.56 17.31
N LEU A 365 1.26 -4.29 17.77
CA LEU A 365 2.13 -5.05 16.89
C LEU A 365 1.40 -6.26 16.30
N ALA A 366 0.59 -6.98 17.08
CA ALA A 366 -0.24 -8.06 16.58
C ALA A 366 -1.29 -7.56 15.58
N CYS A 367 -1.86 -6.37 15.82
CA CYS A 367 -2.82 -5.75 14.91
C CYS A 367 -2.21 -5.42 13.54
N ARG A 368 -0.93 -5.01 13.52
CA ARG A 368 -0.19 -4.66 12.30
C ARG A 368 0.57 -5.83 11.67
N ALA A 369 0.51 -7.02 12.28
CA ALA A 369 1.24 -8.18 11.80
C ALA A 369 0.86 -8.48 10.34
N PRO A 370 1.84 -8.69 9.44
CA PRO A 370 1.55 -8.95 8.04
C PRO A 370 1.02 -10.36 7.84
N VAL A 371 0.14 -10.53 6.86
CA VAL A 371 -0.16 -11.84 6.28
C VAL A 371 1.06 -12.27 5.46
N ILE A 372 1.67 -13.38 5.86
CA ILE A 372 2.85 -13.90 5.17
C ILE A 372 2.41 -14.79 4.02
N LEU A 373 2.83 -14.45 2.80
CA LEU A 373 2.41 -15.14 1.57
C LEU A 373 3.60 -15.74 0.82
N THR A 374 3.33 -16.85 0.14
CA THR A 374 4.24 -17.50 -0.82
C THR A 374 3.54 -17.61 -2.18
N ALA A 375 4.05 -18.43 -3.10
CA ALA A 375 3.43 -18.61 -4.41
C ALA A 375 2.03 -19.25 -4.28
N GLY A 376 1.04 -18.61 -4.87
CA GLY A 376 -0.36 -19.02 -4.75
C GLY A 376 -1.33 -17.94 -5.18
N ASN A 377 -2.62 -18.27 -5.10
CA ASN A 377 -3.72 -17.36 -5.39
C ASN A 377 -4.51 -17.17 -4.10
N TYR A 378 -4.67 -15.93 -3.67
CA TYR A 378 -5.31 -15.58 -2.42
C TYR A 378 -6.38 -14.53 -2.69
N THR A 379 -7.49 -14.59 -1.95
CA THR A 379 -8.60 -13.64 -2.06
C THR A 379 -8.86 -13.04 -0.70
N PHE A 380 -8.96 -11.72 -0.65
CA PHE A 380 -9.14 -10.95 0.58
C PHE A 380 -10.38 -10.06 0.49
N PRO A 381 -11.09 -9.86 1.61
CA PRO A 381 -12.19 -8.91 1.65
C PRO A 381 -11.67 -7.49 1.47
N CYS A 382 -12.47 -6.67 0.80
CA CYS A 382 -12.27 -5.24 0.81
C CYS A 382 -12.83 -4.61 2.11
N ASP A 383 -12.76 -3.28 2.24
CA ASP A 383 -13.16 -2.46 3.40
C ASP A 383 -12.18 -2.46 4.59
N THR A 384 -11.03 -3.12 4.44
CA THR A 384 -9.96 -3.10 5.43
C THR A 384 -8.60 -2.85 4.79
N GLU A 385 -7.66 -2.41 5.61
CA GLU A 385 -6.24 -2.40 5.26
C GLU A 385 -5.64 -3.78 5.52
N HIS A 386 -4.90 -4.29 4.54
CA HIS A 386 -4.18 -5.55 4.66
C HIS A 386 -2.68 -5.31 4.45
N ASN A 387 -1.89 -5.79 5.42
CA ASN A 387 -0.44 -5.81 5.33
C ASN A 387 0.02 -7.20 4.92
N PHE A 388 0.97 -7.28 3.98
CA PHE A 388 1.52 -8.52 3.49
C PHE A 388 3.04 -8.51 3.51
N ARG A 389 3.60 -9.68 3.74
CA ARG A 389 5.01 -9.97 3.52
C ARG A 389 5.12 -11.16 2.58
N ILE A 390 5.64 -10.91 1.39
CA ILE A 390 5.69 -11.89 0.30
C ILE A 390 7.13 -12.39 0.17
N PHE A 391 7.34 -13.68 0.38
CA PHE A 391 8.64 -14.31 0.17
C PHE A 391 8.83 -14.65 -1.32
N ILE A 392 9.83 -14.01 -1.92
CA ILE A 392 10.17 -14.19 -3.32
C ILE A 392 11.47 -14.99 -3.39
N ASN A 393 11.45 -16.08 -4.16
CA ASN A 393 12.63 -16.88 -4.44
C ASN A 393 12.93 -16.82 -5.93
N GLY A 394 13.91 -16.01 -6.32
CA GLY A 394 14.28 -15.78 -7.71
C GLY A 394 13.35 -14.80 -8.41
N THR A 395 12.66 -15.25 -9.46
CA THR A 395 11.77 -14.42 -10.28
C THR A 395 10.31 -14.67 -9.94
N ALA A 396 9.57 -13.60 -9.61
CA ALA A 396 8.14 -13.67 -9.34
C ALA A 396 7.36 -12.46 -9.89
N THR A 397 6.07 -12.68 -10.12
CA THR A 397 5.10 -11.63 -10.43
C THR A 397 4.04 -11.63 -9.33
N VAL A 398 3.82 -10.47 -8.70
CA VAL A 398 2.76 -10.24 -7.72
C VAL A 398 1.68 -9.40 -8.40
N THR A 399 0.47 -9.94 -8.48
CA THR A 399 -0.68 -9.31 -9.13
C THR A 399 -1.75 -9.00 -8.09
N ILE A 400 -2.28 -7.78 -8.13
CA ILE A 400 -3.38 -7.32 -7.30
C ILE A 400 -4.54 -6.94 -8.23
N ARG A 401 -5.69 -7.57 -8.03
CA ARG A 401 -6.88 -7.37 -8.87
C ARG A 401 -8.14 -7.32 -8.00
N PRO A 402 -8.73 -6.13 -7.77
CA PRO A 402 -10.03 -6.04 -7.15
C PRO A 402 -11.14 -6.48 -8.12
N ASN A 403 -12.23 -7.05 -7.61
CA ASN A 403 -13.37 -7.47 -8.40
C ASN A 403 -14.27 -6.28 -8.82
N ASN A 404 -14.23 -5.17 -8.08
CA ASN A 404 -14.91 -3.92 -8.35
C ASN A 404 -14.11 -2.74 -7.78
N GLY A 405 -14.51 -1.51 -8.13
CA GLY A 405 -13.86 -0.30 -7.63
C GLY A 405 -12.35 -0.30 -7.86
N TYR A 406 -11.61 0.22 -6.89
CA TYR A 406 -10.16 0.17 -6.88
C TYR A 406 -9.60 -0.07 -5.47
N VAL A 407 -8.35 -0.51 -5.42
CA VAL A 407 -7.54 -0.55 -4.20
C VAL A 407 -6.25 0.24 -4.42
N SER A 408 -5.77 0.87 -3.35
CA SER A 408 -4.46 1.53 -3.34
C SER A 408 -3.41 0.55 -2.83
N VAL A 409 -2.28 0.46 -3.52
CA VAL A 409 -1.24 -0.52 -3.24
C VAL A 409 0.07 0.21 -2.98
N TYR A 410 0.58 0.06 -1.77
CA TYR A 410 1.88 0.60 -1.35
C TYR A 410 2.85 -0.55 -1.13
N ALA A 411 4.02 -0.52 -1.76
CA ALA A 411 5.00 -1.59 -1.60
C ALA A 411 6.40 -1.06 -1.27
N SER A 412 7.16 -1.88 -0.55
CA SER A 412 8.56 -1.61 -0.23
C SER A 412 9.36 -2.89 -0.05
N PHE A 413 10.65 -2.83 -0.38
CA PHE A 413 11.68 -3.80 -0.04
C PHE A 413 12.55 -3.34 1.14
N LEU A 414 12.35 -2.10 1.61
CA LEU A 414 13.15 -1.45 2.66
C LEU A 414 12.39 -1.28 3.97
N ASN A 415 11.11 -0.95 3.90
CA ASN A 415 10.23 -0.75 5.05
C ASN A 415 9.24 -1.91 5.16
N PRO A 416 9.17 -2.60 6.31
CA PRO A 416 8.21 -3.69 6.51
C PRO A 416 6.75 -3.22 6.63
N ASN A 417 6.52 -1.92 6.83
CA ASN A 417 5.19 -1.31 6.99
C ASN A 417 4.97 -0.19 5.95
N PRO A 418 4.94 -0.49 4.63
CA PRO A 418 4.75 0.52 3.60
C PRO A 418 3.37 1.18 3.72
N SER A 419 3.30 2.48 3.43
CA SER A 419 2.06 3.25 3.50
C SER A 419 2.06 4.38 2.47
N ALA A 420 0.97 5.15 2.38
CA ALA A 420 0.95 6.35 1.53
C ALA A 420 2.03 7.38 1.90
N ALA A 421 2.53 7.35 3.13
CA ALA A 421 3.56 8.25 3.63
C ALA A 421 5.00 7.74 3.40
N PHE A 422 5.18 6.43 3.25
CA PHE A 422 6.50 5.83 3.05
C PHE A 422 6.40 4.58 2.17
N ASN A 423 6.75 4.71 0.89
CA ASN A 423 6.69 3.61 -0.07
C ASN A 423 7.66 3.80 -1.24
N GLU A 424 8.12 2.68 -1.82
CA GLU A 424 8.89 2.68 -3.07
C GLU A 424 7.98 2.50 -4.29
N VAL A 425 6.87 1.79 -4.09
CA VAL A 425 5.85 1.53 -5.10
C VAL A 425 4.52 2.10 -4.62
N ASN A 426 3.89 2.90 -5.47
CA ASN A 426 2.49 3.32 -5.34
C ASN A 426 1.75 2.96 -6.62
N LEU A 427 0.72 2.13 -6.51
CA LEU A 427 -0.10 1.68 -7.63
C LEU A 427 -1.58 1.75 -7.26
N ARG A 428 -2.41 2.03 -8.26
CA ARG A 428 -3.86 1.89 -8.18
C ARG A 428 -4.27 0.70 -9.03
N ALA A 429 -4.85 -0.33 -8.41
CA ALA A 429 -5.36 -1.50 -9.11
C ALA A 429 -6.89 -1.41 -9.23
N THR A 430 -7.43 -1.76 -10.39
CA THR A 430 -8.87 -1.80 -10.68
C THR A 430 -9.24 -3.14 -11.31
N ALA A 431 -10.55 -3.39 -11.46
CA ALA A 431 -11.03 -4.62 -12.11
C ALA A 431 -10.62 -4.73 -13.59
N SER A 432 -10.46 -3.59 -14.30
CA SER A 432 -10.06 -3.54 -15.71
C SER A 432 -8.56 -3.34 -15.91
N GLN A 433 -7.86 -2.83 -14.89
CA GLN A 433 -6.44 -2.52 -14.95
C GLN A 433 -5.76 -2.97 -13.65
N GLU A 434 -5.18 -4.17 -13.73
CA GLU A 434 -4.54 -4.83 -12.59
C GLU A 434 -3.26 -4.10 -12.16
N GLY A 435 -2.93 -4.13 -10.88
CA GLY A 435 -1.63 -3.71 -10.38
C GLY A 435 -0.67 -4.90 -10.37
N MET A 436 0.52 -4.76 -10.95
CA MET A 436 1.53 -5.81 -10.98
C MET A 436 2.89 -5.31 -10.51
N ILE A 437 3.55 -6.11 -9.70
CA ILE A 437 4.94 -5.93 -9.28
C ILE A 437 5.73 -7.15 -9.76
N TYR A 438 6.54 -6.95 -10.78
CA TYR A 438 7.49 -7.94 -11.27
C TYR A 438 8.80 -7.80 -10.51
N VAL A 439 9.29 -8.92 -9.97
CA VAL A 439 10.51 -8.98 -9.18
C VAL A 439 11.42 -10.02 -9.81
N LYS A 440 12.63 -9.63 -10.16
CA LYS A 440 13.62 -10.49 -10.78
C LYS A 440 14.84 -10.69 -9.88
N ASP A 441 15.24 -11.95 -9.74
CA ASP A 441 16.44 -12.40 -9.03
C ASP A 441 16.61 -11.78 -7.63
N SER A 442 15.51 -11.72 -6.88
CA SER A 442 15.51 -11.21 -5.51
C SER A 442 15.38 -12.34 -4.50
N ASN A 443 16.14 -12.21 -3.40
CA ASN A 443 15.98 -13.02 -2.18
C ASN A 443 15.43 -12.19 -1.02
N ARG A 444 14.90 -10.98 -1.31
CA ARG A 444 14.31 -10.10 -0.30
C ARG A 444 12.80 -10.27 -0.26
N PRO A 445 12.20 -10.22 0.93
CA PRO A 445 10.75 -10.11 1.02
C PRO A 445 10.28 -8.80 0.38
N LEU A 446 9.15 -8.86 -0.31
CA LEU A 446 8.37 -7.68 -0.70
C LEU A 446 7.31 -7.44 0.37
N TYR A 447 7.30 -6.23 0.94
CA TYR A 447 6.26 -5.78 1.85
C TYR A 447 5.21 -4.99 1.07
N LEU A 448 3.94 -5.20 1.40
CA LEU A 448 2.80 -4.62 0.69
C LEU A 448 1.73 -4.18 1.70
N SER A 449 1.21 -2.97 1.56
CA SER A 449 -0.06 -2.55 2.16
C SER A 449 -1.07 -2.34 1.04
N VAL A 450 -2.21 -3.02 1.15
CA VAL A 450 -3.36 -2.84 0.26
C VAL A 450 -4.45 -2.15 1.05
N VAL A 451 -4.76 -0.92 0.65
CA VAL A 451 -5.74 -0.06 1.33
C VAL A 451 -7.00 0.02 0.49
N SER A 452 -8.10 -0.41 1.10
CA SER A 452 -9.45 -0.37 0.53
C SER A 452 -10.46 0.35 1.43
N GLN A 453 -10.03 0.82 2.60
CA GLN A 453 -10.84 1.52 3.59
C GLN A 453 -10.73 3.05 3.39
N GLY A 454 -11.87 3.77 3.43
CA GLY A 454 -11.89 5.23 3.33
C GLY A 454 -13.26 5.81 2.97
N VAL A 455 -13.34 7.14 2.86
CA VAL A 455 -14.56 7.88 2.48
C VAL A 455 -14.80 7.96 0.97
N ASP A 456 -13.88 7.46 0.15
CA ASP A 456 -14.03 7.49 -1.31
C ASP A 456 -15.05 6.43 -1.74
N PRO A 457 -16.20 6.83 -2.31
CA PRO A 457 -17.28 5.91 -2.66
C PRO A 457 -16.95 4.96 -3.83
N VAL A 458 -15.80 5.14 -4.50
CA VAL A 458 -15.32 4.33 -5.62
C VAL A 458 -14.31 3.27 -5.18
N LEU A 459 -13.91 3.26 -3.90
CA LEU A 459 -13.11 2.18 -3.32
C LEU A 459 -13.87 0.85 -3.34
N CYS A 460 -13.13 -0.24 -3.42
CA CYS A 460 -13.69 -1.55 -3.13
C CYS A 460 -14.08 -1.57 -1.63
N ASN A 461 -15.37 -1.66 -1.29
CA ASN A 461 -15.86 -1.64 0.10
C ASN A 461 -16.88 -2.75 0.41
N SER A 462 -17.41 -3.44 -0.60
CA SER A 462 -18.29 -4.60 -0.42
C SER A 462 -17.87 -5.78 -1.31
N GLY A 463 -16.66 -5.70 -1.87
CA GLY A 463 -16.10 -6.65 -2.80
C GLY A 463 -14.96 -7.46 -2.21
N GLN A 464 -14.14 -8.01 -3.11
CA GLN A 464 -12.94 -8.75 -2.79
C GLN A 464 -11.84 -8.35 -3.76
N PHE A 465 -10.59 -8.52 -3.36
CA PHE A 465 -9.47 -8.46 -4.28
C PHE A 465 -8.66 -9.74 -4.22
N ASP A 466 -8.17 -10.12 -5.40
CA ASP A 466 -7.25 -11.23 -5.55
C ASP A 466 -5.81 -10.71 -5.45
N LEU A 467 -4.99 -11.43 -4.70
CA LEU A 467 -3.55 -11.28 -4.66
C LEU A 467 -2.93 -12.60 -5.14
N ILE A 468 -2.24 -12.53 -6.28
CA ILE A 468 -1.70 -13.71 -6.96
C ILE A 468 -0.18 -13.58 -7.00
N VAL A 469 0.53 -14.56 -6.45
CA VAL A 469 2.00 -14.63 -6.45
C VAL A 469 2.43 -15.78 -7.35
N GLN A 470 3.12 -15.49 -8.44
CA GLN A 470 3.58 -16.49 -9.40
C GLN A 470 5.10 -16.50 -9.48
N ASN A 471 5.74 -17.66 -9.29
CA ASN A 471 7.21 -17.85 -9.42
C ASN A 471 7.66 -17.94 -10.88
N LYS A 472 7.31 -16.92 -11.68
CA LYS A 472 7.70 -16.78 -13.08
C LYS A 472 7.54 -15.33 -13.52
N ASN A 473 8.07 -15.03 -14.70
CA ASN A 473 7.71 -13.82 -15.42
C ASN A 473 6.31 -14.00 -16.03
N ALA A 474 5.34 -13.22 -15.56
CA ALA A 474 3.95 -13.27 -16.00
C ALA A 474 3.34 -11.87 -16.13
N ILE A 475 4.11 -10.93 -16.67
CA ILE A 475 3.66 -9.55 -16.86
C ILE A 475 2.52 -9.49 -17.88
N ASN A 476 1.42 -8.82 -17.53
CA ASN A 476 0.30 -8.53 -18.42
C ASN A 476 0.50 -7.16 -19.11
N PRO A 477 0.42 -7.06 -20.45
CA PRO A 477 0.59 -5.81 -21.19
C PRO A 477 -0.47 -4.74 -20.88
N ASN A 478 -1.63 -5.12 -20.33
CA ASN A 478 -2.72 -4.20 -19.99
C ASN A 478 -2.73 -3.79 -18.51
N ALA A 479 -1.74 -4.24 -17.72
CA ALA A 479 -1.64 -3.92 -16.29
C ALA A 479 -0.79 -2.66 -16.05
N VAL A 480 -0.92 -2.06 -14.87
CA VAL A 480 0.09 -1.11 -14.36
C VAL A 480 1.21 -1.93 -13.72
N VAL A 481 2.41 -1.89 -14.29
CA VAL A 481 3.49 -2.81 -13.91
C VAL A 481 4.74 -2.06 -13.44
N LYS A 482 5.22 -2.40 -12.24
CA LYS A 482 6.55 -2.01 -11.75
C LYS A 482 7.50 -3.19 -11.82
N CYS A 483 8.74 -2.94 -12.23
CA CYS A 483 9.80 -3.92 -12.36
C CYS A 483 10.89 -3.63 -11.31
N PHE A 484 11.21 -4.63 -10.50
CA PHE A 484 12.34 -4.62 -9.58
C PHE A 484 13.39 -5.63 -10.03
N GLU A 485 14.57 -5.14 -10.43
CA GLU A 485 15.67 -5.98 -10.91
C GLU A 485 17.00 -5.40 -10.41
N ASN A 486 17.88 -6.25 -9.87
CA ASN A 486 19.20 -5.85 -9.36
C ASN A 486 19.18 -4.71 -8.33
N GLY A 487 18.13 -4.64 -7.49
CA GLY A 487 17.98 -3.58 -6.49
C GLY A 487 17.43 -2.26 -7.05
N ILE A 488 17.04 -2.22 -8.33
CA ILE A 488 16.53 -1.04 -9.00
C ILE A 488 15.05 -1.23 -9.30
N LEU A 489 14.23 -0.32 -8.76
CA LEU A 489 12.81 -0.23 -9.07
C LEU A 489 12.57 0.77 -10.20
N ARG A 490 11.81 0.36 -11.21
CA ARG A 490 11.49 1.14 -12.42
C ARG A 490 10.14 0.74 -13.00
N ASP A 491 9.61 1.55 -13.90
CA ASP A 491 8.54 1.09 -14.79
C ASP A 491 9.06 -0.02 -15.71
N CYS A 492 8.22 -1.03 -15.94
CA CYS A 492 8.55 -2.07 -16.90
C CYS A 492 8.56 -1.48 -18.33
N THR A 493 9.61 -1.77 -19.09
CA THR A 493 9.74 -1.37 -20.48
C THR A 493 8.94 -2.32 -21.38
N PRO A 494 8.65 -1.93 -22.63
CA PRO A 494 8.05 -2.86 -23.59
C PRO A 494 8.92 -4.12 -23.80
N LEU A 495 10.25 -4.02 -23.67
CA LEU A 495 11.13 -5.18 -23.75
C LEU A 495 10.90 -6.18 -22.60
N ASP A 496 10.69 -5.71 -21.37
CA ASP A 496 10.41 -6.58 -20.22
C ASP A 496 9.09 -7.36 -20.43
N ILE A 497 8.07 -6.68 -20.96
CA ILE A 497 6.79 -7.28 -21.33
C ILE A 497 6.99 -8.29 -22.46
N LEU A 498 7.76 -7.96 -23.49
CA LEU A 498 8.03 -8.90 -24.58
C LEU A 498 8.77 -10.15 -24.10
N MET A 499 9.72 -9.99 -23.17
CA MET A 499 10.44 -11.10 -22.56
C MET A 499 9.56 -11.95 -21.63
N SER A 500 8.43 -11.43 -21.15
CA SER A 500 7.44 -12.23 -20.40
C SER A 500 6.56 -13.07 -21.31
N LEU A 501 6.22 -12.55 -22.49
CA LEU A 501 5.25 -13.15 -23.41
C LEU A 501 5.90 -14.06 -24.45
N TYR A 502 7.13 -13.76 -24.87
CA TYR A 502 7.74 -14.32 -26.06
C TYR A 502 9.20 -14.72 -25.86
N THR A 503 9.70 -15.55 -26.78
CA THR A 503 11.15 -15.77 -26.88
C THR A 503 11.79 -14.58 -27.58
N VAL A 504 12.68 -13.89 -26.88
CA VAL A 504 13.41 -12.72 -27.37
C VAL A 504 14.89 -13.02 -27.45
N THR A 505 15.52 -12.68 -28.58
CA THR A 505 16.97 -12.86 -28.79
C THR A 505 17.61 -11.59 -29.34
N ARG A 506 18.91 -11.42 -29.12
CA ARG A 506 19.72 -10.33 -29.70
C ARG A 506 20.86 -10.91 -30.54
N PRO A 507 20.59 -11.29 -31.81
CA PRO A 507 21.61 -11.88 -32.66
C PRO A 507 22.69 -10.87 -33.06
N SER A 508 23.90 -11.34 -33.36
CA SER A 508 25.02 -10.47 -33.82
C SER A 508 24.79 -9.84 -35.19
N SER A 509 23.87 -10.39 -35.99
CA SER A 509 23.40 -9.84 -37.25
C SER A 509 21.93 -10.21 -37.47
N LEU A 510 21.13 -9.27 -37.99
CA LEU A 510 19.72 -9.52 -38.35
C LEU A 510 19.56 -10.31 -39.66
N GLY A 511 20.59 -10.33 -40.51
CA GLY A 511 20.47 -10.86 -41.88
C GLY A 511 19.54 -10.04 -42.80
N VAL A 512 19.01 -8.92 -42.30
CA VAL A 512 18.16 -7.94 -43.01
C VAL A 512 18.60 -6.52 -42.62
N PRO A 513 18.22 -5.47 -43.38
CA PRO A 513 18.51 -4.09 -43.00
C PRO A 513 18.00 -3.79 -41.59
N ASN A 514 18.84 -3.16 -40.76
CA ASN A 514 18.48 -2.81 -39.37
C ASN A 514 17.53 -1.60 -39.36
N PRO A 515 16.27 -1.75 -38.88
CA PRO A 515 15.33 -0.64 -38.80
C PRO A 515 15.55 0.25 -37.56
N CYS A 516 16.32 -0.20 -36.57
CA CYS A 516 16.45 0.48 -35.28
C CYS A 516 17.38 1.69 -35.35
N ARG A 517 16.91 2.80 -34.77
CA ARG A 517 17.66 4.06 -34.64
C ARG A 517 17.52 4.61 -33.22
N PRO A 518 18.54 5.30 -32.68
CA PRO A 518 18.43 5.96 -31.39
C PRO A 518 17.22 6.90 -31.33
N ASN A 519 16.53 6.95 -30.18
CA ASN A 519 15.31 7.71 -29.91
C ASN A 519 14.07 7.32 -30.75
N HIS A 520 14.10 6.19 -31.45
CA HIS A 520 12.97 5.68 -32.23
C HIS A 520 12.61 4.23 -31.83
N PRO A 521 12.15 4.00 -30.58
CA PRO A 521 11.69 2.68 -30.17
C PRO A 521 10.43 2.29 -30.96
N GLY A 522 10.27 1.00 -31.26
CA GLY A 522 9.14 0.56 -32.07
C GLY A 522 9.14 -0.92 -32.40
N PHE A 523 8.08 -1.35 -33.08
CA PHE A 523 7.88 -2.71 -33.54
C PHE A 523 7.91 -2.71 -35.06
N TYR A 524 8.66 -3.62 -35.67
CA TYR A 524 8.86 -3.69 -37.11
C TYR A 524 8.69 -5.12 -37.58
N LYS A 525 7.91 -5.31 -38.65
CA LYS A 525 7.75 -6.61 -39.29
C LYS A 525 9.10 -7.17 -39.77
N PHE A 526 9.33 -8.47 -39.54
CA PHE A 526 10.49 -9.15 -40.10
C PHE A 526 10.26 -9.45 -41.61
N PRO A 527 11.21 -9.15 -42.50
CA PRO A 527 11.04 -9.40 -43.94
C PRO A 527 10.76 -10.86 -44.26
N ASN A 528 9.73 -11.11 -45.08
CA ASN A 528 9.32 -12.45 -45.54
C ASN A 528 9.06 -13.47 -44.43
N SER A 529 8.85 -13.03 -43.19
CA SER A 529 8.44 -13.92 -42.10
C SER A 529 7.26 -13.36 -41.34
N TYR A 530 6.43 -14.28 -40.86
CA TYR A 530 5.28 -14.00 -40.00
C TYR A 530 5.44 -14.60 -38.61
N ASP A 531 6.44 -15.46 -38.39
CA ASP A 531 6.70 -16.12 -37.10
C ASP A 531 7.52 -15.25 -36.12
N ARG A 532 7.96 -14.06 -36.55
CA ARG A 532 8.83 -13.18 -35.77
C ARG A 532 8.73 -11.73 -36.19
N PHE A 533 9.16 -10.83 -35.32
CA PHE A 533 9.26 -9.40 -35.57
C PHE A 533 10.48 -8.79 -34.86
N ILE A 534 10.80 -7.55 -35.22
CA ILE A 534 11.91 -6.80 -34.65
C ILE A 534 11.34 -5.77 -33.68
N TYR A 535 11.81 -5.76 -32.44
CA TYR A 535 11.60 -4.68 -31.50
C TYR A 535 12.87 -3.82 -31.42
N CYS A 536 12.69 -2.50 -31.51
CA CYS A 536 13.74 -1.52 -31.32
C CYS A 536 13.54 -0.84 -29.97
N ASP A 537 14.60 -0.78 -29.16
CA ASP A 537 14.59 0.03 -27.95
C ASP A 537 14.94 1.51 -28.24
N SER A 538 14.90 2.34 -27.20
CA SER A 538 15.22 3.78 -27.31
C SER A 538 16.70 4.06 -27.62
N GLN A 539 17.59 3.08 -27.41
CA GLN A 539 19.02 3.19 -27.70
C GLN A 539 19.34 2.81 -29.16
N GLY A 540 18.36 2.31 -29.91
CA GLY A 540 18.54 1.82 -31.28
C GLY A 540 19.05 0.37 -31.34
N ASN A 541 19.02 -0.37 -30.23
CA ASN A 541 19.27 -1.80 -30.25
C ASN A 541 18.06 -2.53 -30.83
N TYR A 542 18.34 -3.55 -31.64
CA TYR A 542 17.31 -4.46 -32.14
C TYR A 542 17.23 -5.73 -31.30
N TYR A 543 16.01 -6.24 -31.20
CA TYR A 543 15.68 -7.51 -30.56
C TYR A 543 14.78 -8.30 -31.50
N LEU A 544 15.08 -9.57 -31.70
CA LEU A 544 14.27 -10.46 -32.52
C LEU A 544 13.32 -11.23 -31.61
N VAL A 545 12.02 -11.02 -31.81
CA VAL A 545 10.94 -11.58 -31.00
C VAL A 545 10.22 -12.65 -31.81
N TYR A 546 10.12 -13.85 -31.25
CA TYR A 546 9.51 -15.01 -31.90
C TYR A 546 8.09 -15.24 -31.38
N CYS A 547 7.14 -15.34 -32.30
CA CYS A 547 5.79 -15.75 -31.97
C CYS A 547 5.73 -17.23 -31.57
N PRO A 548 4.84 -17.61 -30.65
CA PRO A 548 4.61 -19.01 -30.31
C PRO A 548 4.15 -19.84 -31.51
N ILE A 549 4.30 -21.16 -31.44
CA ILE A 549 3.84 -22.08 -32.48
C ILE A 549 2.32 -21.90 -32.70
N GLY A 550 1.91 -21.72 -33.96
CA GLY A 550 0.52 -21.47 -34.35
C GLY A 550 0.07 -20.00 -34.26
N TYR A 551 0.99 -19.09 -33.93
CA TYR A 551 0.77 -17.65 -33.92
C TYR A 551 1.59 -16.97 -35.00
N TRP A 552 1.14 -15.79 -35.42
CA TRP A 552 1.86 -14.93 -36.35
C TRP A 552 1.83 -13.48 -35.88
N TYR A 553 2.85 -12.71 -36.26
CA TYR A 553 2.96 -11.29 -35.90
C TYR A 553 1.99 -10.45 -36.73
N ASN A 554 1.01 -9.85 -36.04
CA ASN A 554 0.10 -8.87 -36.60
C ASN A 554 0.64 -7.46 -36.38
N ASP A 555 1.08 -6.82 -37.46
CA ASP A 555 1.65 -5.48 -37.47
C ASP A 555 0.66 -4.42 -36.94
N TYR A 556 -0.63 -4.55 -37.27
CA TYR A 556 -1.68 -3.63 -36.81
C TYR A 556 -1.88 -3.72 -35.28
N GLY A 557 -1.91 -4.94 -34.75
CA GLY A 557 -2.05 -5.18 -33.31
C GLY A 557 -0.73 -5.07 -32.53
N ARG A 558 0.40 -4.93 -33.23
CA ARG A 558 1.77 -4.98 -32.68
C ARG A 558 2.00 -6.17 -31.73
N THR A 559 1.41 -7.32 -32.05
CA THR A 559 1.39 -8.49 -31.17
C THR A 559 1.26 -9.78 -31.97
N CYS A 560 1.61 -10.91 -31.37
CA CYS A 560 1.38 -12.23 -31.96
C CYS A 560 -0.08 -12.64 -31.76
N VAL A 561 -0.76 -13.01 -32.86
CA VAL A 561 -2.16 -13.47 -32.84
C VAL A 561 -2.27 -14.90 -33.35
N PHE A 562 -3.21 -15.66 -32.82
CA PHE A 562 -3.42 -17.06 -33.21
C PHE A 562 -3.97 -17.16 -34.64
N GLY A 563 -3.50 -18.16 -35.39
CA GLY A 563 -4.07 -18.53 -36.69
C GLY A 563 -3.05 -18.52 -37.82
N THR A 564 -3.54 -18.39 -39.05
CA THR A 564 -2.68 -18.28 -40.24
C THR A 564 -2.58 -16.82 -40.68
N PRO A 565 -1.39 -16.36 -41.07
CA PRO A 565 -1.23 -15.02 -41.61
C PRO A 565 -2.07 -14.87 -42.89
N PRO A 566 -2.60 -13.67 -43.18
CA PRO A 566 -3.29 -13.41 -44.43
C PRO A 566 -2.39 -13.82 -45.61
N PRO A 567 -2.94 -14.38 -46.70
CA PRO A 567 -2.14 -14.76 -47.85
C PRO A 567 -1.30 -13.58 -48.31
N ALA A 568 0.02 -13.81 -48.41
CA ALA A 568 0.93 -12.83 -48.97
C ALA A 568 0.41 -12.47 -50.36
N ILE A 569 0.12 -11.19 -50.60
CA ILE A 569 -0.28 -10.72 -51.91
C ILE A 569 0.94 -10.87 -52.83
N THR A 570 1.09 -12.05 -53.45
CA THR A 570 2.07 -12.32 -54.48
C THR A 570 1.56 -11.67 -55.77
N THR A 571 1.76 -10.36 -55.91
CA THR A 571 1.80 -9.77 -57.23
C THR A 571 3.25 -9.86 -57.71
N PRO A 572 3.53 -10.51 -58.86
CA PRO A 572 4.85 -10.45 -59.48
C PRO A 572 5.21 -8.99 -59.70
N ALA A 573 6.47 -8.64 -59.42
CA ALA A 573 7.05 -7.34 -59.71
C ALA A 573 6.86 -7.03 -61.21
N THR A 574 5.75 -6.39 -61.53
CA THR A 574 5.51 -5.75 -62.79
C THR A 574 5.84 -4.30 -62.52
N VAL A 575 6.84 -3.77 -63.22
CA VAL A 575 7.05 -2.33 -63.31
C VAL A 575 5.77 -1.75 -63.92
N ILE A 576 4.86 -1.30 -63.06
CA ILE A 576 3.67 -0.52 -63.39
C ILE A 576 3.63 0.61 -62.35
N PRO A 577 3.39 1.85 -62.79
CA PRO A 577 3.75 3.06 -62.07
C PRO A 577 3.00 3.17 -60.75
N SER A 578 3.60 3.87 -59.79
CA SER A 578 2.97 4.44 -58.60
C SER A 578 1.46 4.65 -58.78
N SER A 579 0.67 3.66 -58.40
CA SER A 579 -0.76 3.85 -58.18
C SER A 579 -0.94 4.48 -56.80
N PRO A 580 -1.89 5.40 -56.65
CA PRO A 580 -1.73 6.51 -55.75
C PRO A 580 -1.90 6.08 -54.29
N PRO A 581 -1.40 6.89 -53.36
CA PRO A 581 -1.84 6.92 -51.97
C PRO A 581 -3.37 6.99 -51.91
N PRO A 582 -4.03 6.50 -50.83
CA PRO A 582 -5.43 6.82 -50.61
C PRO A 582 -5.60 8.33 -50.75
N ASN A 583 -6.59 8.72 -51.57
CA ASN A 583 -6.76 10.04 -52.18
C ASN A 583 -6.08 11.20 -51.42
N PRO A 584 -5.35 12.10 -52.13
CA PRO A 584 -5.11 13.44 -51.61
C PRO A 584 -6.46 13.98 -51.12
N ILE A 585 -6.48 14.69 -49.99
CA ILE A 585 -7.60 15.59 -49.70
C ILE A 585 -7.74 16.45 -50.96
N THR A 586 -8.77 16.17 -51.75
CA THR A 586 -8.95 16.78 -53.06
C THR A 586 -9.10 18.27 -52.82
N GLN A 587 -8.31 19.04 -53.58
CA GLN A 587 -8.29 20.48 -53.53
C GLN A 587 -9.70 21.02 -53.79
N ASN A 588 -10.40 21.39 -52.73
CA ASN A 588 -11.15 22.63 -52.79
C ASN A 588 -10.13 23.77 -52.59
N PRO A 589 -10.27 24.90 -53.31
CA PRO A 589 -9.36 26.02 -53.15
C PRO A 589 -9.46 26.57 -51.71
N GLY A 590 -8.48 26.22 -50.85
CA GLY A 590 -8.39 26.71 -49.48
C GLY A 590 -7.74 25.80 -48.42
N THR A 591 -7.48 24.51 -48.66
CA THR A 591 -7.00 23.59 -47.60
C THR A 591 -5.48 23.33 -47.64
N TYR A 592 -4.78 23.80 -46.61
CA TYR A 592 -3.38 23.54 -46.29
C TYR A 592 -3.19 22.10 -45.79
N ASN A 593 -2.25 21.32 -46.34
CA ASN A 593 -1.85 20.01 -45.80
C ASN A 593 -0.63 20.20 -44.86
N PRO A 594 -0.83 20.06 -43.54
CA PRO A 594 0.20 20.37 -42.54
C PRO A 594 1.24 19.25 -42.35
N CYS A 595 1.04 18.07 -42.95
CA CYS A 595 1.89 16.89 -42.79
C CYS A 595 3.22 16.98 -43.54
N THR A 596 3.97 18.08 -43.40
CA THR A 596 5.27 18.28 -44.06
C THR A 596 6.38 17.49 -43.34
N GLN A 597 7.47 17.18 -44.06
CA GLN A 597 8.65 16.54 -43.45
C GLN A 597 9.17 17.34 -42.25
N ALA A 598 9.23 18.68 -42.36
CA ALA A 598 9.67 19.56 -41.28
C ALA A 598 8.78 19.48 -40.02
N ALA A 599 7.47 19.29 -40.20
CA ALA A 599 6.55 19.12 -39.08
C ALA A 599 6.71 17.73 -38.42
N LEU A 600 6.93 16.69 -39.23
CA LEU A 600 7.19 15.34 -38.71
C LEU A 600 8.51 15.26 -37.94
N ASP A 601 9.55 15.97 -38.40
CA ASP A 601 10.85 16.06 -37.73
C ASP A 601 10.77 16.79 -36.37
N GLN A 602 9.77 17.67 -36.19
CA GLN A 602 9.48 18.36 -34.93
C GLN A 602 8.51 17.60 -34.02
N GLY A 603 8.14 16.36 -34.37
CA GLY A 603 7.22 15.53 -33.58
C GLY A 603 5.74 15.92 -33.70
N LEU A 604 5.38 16.86 -34.57
CA LEU A 604 4.01 17.30 -34.77
C LEU A 604 3.28 16.28 -35.66
N ARG A 605 2.27 15.61 -35.09
CA ARG A 605 1.52 14.52 -35.78
C ARG A 605 0.04 14.80 -35.95
N PHE A 606 -0.51 15.77 -35.24
CA PHE A 606 -1.93 16.09 -35.28
C PHE A 606 -2.14 17.58 -35.53
N PHE A 607 -3.08 17.91 -36.41
CA PHE A 607 -3.36 19.27 -36.84
C PHE A 607 -4.88 19.51 -36.93
N PRO A 608 -5.35 20.76 -36.84
CA PRO A 608 -6.75 21.06 -37.06
C PRO A 608 -7.13 20.76 -38.51
N TYR A 609 -8.40 20.44 -38.76
CA TYR A 609 -8.94 20.27 -40.11
C TYR A 609 -9.81 21.49 -40.51
N PRO A 610 -9.28 22.49 -41.23
CA PRO A 610 -10.10 23.61 -41.69
C PRO A 610 -11.01 23.17 -42.85
N PRO A 611 -12.31 23.52 -42.88
CA PRO A 611 -13.04 24.46 -42.02
C PRO A 611 -13.87 23.83 -40.88
N ASP A 612 -13.65 22.56 -40.53
CA ASP A 612 -14.52 21.82 -39.62
C ASP A 612 -13.79 21.49 -38.32
N GLU A 613 -14.07 22.26 -37.27
CA GLU A 613 -13.46 22.09 -35.95
C GLU A 613 -13.85 20.77 -35.29
N THR A 614 -14.87 20.05 -35.75
CA THR A 614 -15.22 18.71 -35.24
C THR A 614 -14.33 17.61 -35.82
N LYS A 615 -13.29 17.98 -36.58
CA LYS A 615 -12.37 17.05 -37.22
C LYS A 615 -10.92 17.47 -37.01
N TYR A 616 -10.02 16.51 -37.13
CA TYR A 616 -8.58 16.75 -37.10
C TYR A 616 -7.84 15.88 -38.10
N ILE A 617 -6.64 16.32 -38.48
CA ILE A 617 -5.74 15.61 -39.40
C ILE A 617 -4.69 14.89 -38.56
N ALA A 618 -4.64 13.57 -38.66
CA ALA A 618 -3.56 12.74 -38.15
C ALA A 618 -2.58 12.41 -39.28
N CYS A 619 -1.35 12.92 -39.20
CA CYS A 619 -0.31 12.65 -40.19
C CYS A 619 0.20 11.21 -40.07
N THR A 620 0.38 10.57 -41.21
CA THR A 620 1.07 9.27 -41.26
C THR A 620 2.58 9.47 -41.16
N GLU A 621 3.32 8.38 -41.09
CA GLU A 621 4.79 8.39 -41.13
C GLU A 621 5.38 8.84 -42.48
N TRP A 622 4.54 8.99 -43.52
CA TRP A 622 4.95 9.46 -44.83
C TRP A 622 4.66 10.97 -44.98
N PRO A 623 5.67 11.80 -45.28
CA PRO A 623 5.48 13.23 -45.52
C PRO A 623 4.50 13.49 -46.66
N GLY A 624 3.55 14.39 -46.43
CA GLY A 624 2.47 14.74 -47.36
C GLY A 624 1.20 13.91 -47.17
N TYR A 625 1.17 12.95 -46.26
CA TYR A 625 0.02 12.04 -46.06
C TYR A 625 -0.57 12.15 -44.66
N GLY A 626 -1.89 12.38 -44.57
CA GLY A 626 -2.64 12.42 -43.33
C GLY A 626 -4.07 11.94 -43.52
N VAL A 627 -4.66 11.46 -42.42
CA VAL A 627 -6.04 10.96 -42.35
C VAL A 627 -6.88 11.96 -41.56
N VAL A 628 -8.06 12.28 -42.05
CA VAL A 628 -9.02 13.12 -41.33
C VAL A 628 -9.85 12.22 -40.41
N HIS A 629 -9.89 12.56 -39.13
CA HIS A 629 -10.69 11.89 -38.12
C HIS A 629 -11.79 12.82 -37.62
N ASP A 630 -12.98 12.26 -37.43
CA ASP A 630 -14.07 12.93 -36.73
C ASP A 630 -13.84 12.83 -35.23
N CYS A 631 -14.04 13.93 -34.53
CA CYS A 631 -14.24 13.93 -33.09
C CYS A 631 -15.58 13.26 -32.75
N GLU A 632 -15.70 12.75 -31.52
CA GLU A 632 -16.99 12.24 -31.03
C GLU A 632 -18.07 13.34 -31.09
N PRO A 633 -19.36 12.97 -31.18
CA PRO A 633 -20.45 13.94 -31.18
C PRO A 633 -20.29 14.96 -30.04
N TYR A 634 -20.53 16.24 -30.34
CA TYR A 634 -20.36 17.36 -29.42
C TYR A 634 -18.92 17.66 -28.99
N HIS A 635 -17.90 17.27 -29.76
CA HIS A 635 -16.51 17.69 -29.54
C HIS A 635 -15.89 18.44 -30.75
N ARG A 636 -15.07 19.47 -30.48
CA ARG A 636 -14.10 20.07 -31.41
C ARG A 636 -12.68 19.67 -31.08
N TRP A 637 -11.84 19.57 -32.10
CA TRP A 637 -10.40 19.43 -31.95
C TRP A 637 -9.77 20.70 -31.34
N GLU A 638 -9.01 20.54 -30.25
CA GLU A 638 -8.21 21.61 -29.67
C GLU A 638 -6.71 21.32 -29.88
N GLN A 639 -6.06 22.18 -30.66
CA GLN A 639 -4.68 21.98 -31.09
C GLN A 639 -3.69 22.08 -29.94
N LYS A 640 -3.99 22.88 -28.92
CA LYS A 640 -3.13 23.02 -27.74
C LYS A 640 -3.08 21.73 -26.91
N ASP A 641 -4.21 21.04 -26.83
CA ASP A 641 -4.39 19.87 -25.95
C ASP A 641 -4.23 18.54 -26.73
N LEU A 642 -4.12 18.61 -28.07
CA LEU A 642 -4.03 17.47 -28.98
C LEU A 642 -5.15 16.44 -28.77
N ALA A 643 -6.36 16.93 -28.48
CA ALA A 643 -7.53 16.12 -28.17
C ALA A 643 -8.82 16.77 -28.68
N CYS A 644 -9.86 15.95 -28.85
CA CYS A 644 -11.22 16.41 -29.06
C CYS A 644 -11.82 16.82 -27.70
N ILE A 645 -12.16 18.10 -27.55
CA ILE A 645 -12.78 18.70 -26.35
C ILE A 645 -14.23 19.09 -26.68
N TYR A 646 -15.12 19.20 -25.70
CA TYR A 646 -16.52 19.53 -25.97
C TYR A 646 -16.70 20.86 -26.74
N ILE A 647 -17.58 20.89 -27.74
CA ILE A 647 -18.01 22.13 -28.41
C ILE A 647 -19.06 22.84 -27.55
N ASP A 648 -18.83 24.15 -27.36
CA ASP A 648 -19.63 25.17 -26.65
C ASP A 648 -19.22 25.47 -25.20
N THR A 649 -18.24 26.38 -25.08
CA THR A 649 -18.11 27.28 -23.94
C THR A 649 -18.21 28.72 -24.45
N VAL A 650 -19.23 29.47 -24.03
CA VAL A 650 -19.23 30.94 -24.18
C VAL A 650 -18.85 31.55 -22.84
N VAL A 651 -17.67 32.14 -22.79
CA VAL A 651 -17.24 33.04 -21.72
C VAL A 651 -18.06 34.33 -21.84
N ASN A 652 -18.85 34.68 -20.80
CA ASN A 652 -19.31 36.06 -20.64
C ASN A 652 -18.24 36.84 -19.85
N PRO A 653 -17.62 37.88 -20.44
CA PRO A 653 -16.46 38.58 -19.86
C PRO A 653 -16.77 39.43 -18.61
N THR A 654 -17.95 39.30 -17.98
CA THR A 654 -18.32 40.11 -16.81
C THR A 654 -18.79 39.37 -15.56
N LYS A 655 -18.94 38.03 -15.52
CA LYS A 655 -19.56 37.35 -14.34
C LYS A 655 -19.07 35.97 -13.86
N ASN A 656 -17.97 35.41 -14.36
CA ASN A 656 -17.24 34.26 -13.75
C ASN A 656 -18.07 33.14 -13.06
N LEU A 657 -19.16 32.66 -13.71
CA LEU A 657 -20.02 31.56 -13.25
C LEU A 657 -20.47 30.73 -14.48
N TYR A 658 -20.40 29.41 -14.41
CA TYR A 658 -20.70 28.46 -15.49
C TYR A 658 -22.10 27.83 -15.31
N LEU A 659 -23.00 27.97 -16.29
CA LEU A 659 -24.28 27.24 -16.34
C LEU A 659 -24.65 26.93 -17.80
N THR A 660 -25.15 25.71 -18.06
CA THR A 660 -25.68 25.30 -19.37
C THR A 660 -27.21 25.13 -19.35
N SER A 661 -27.85 25.72 -20.36
CA SER A 661 -29.24 25.58 -20.84
C SER A 661 -30.37 26.43 -20.21
N PRO A 662 -31.38 26.81 -21.04
CA PRO A 662 -32.14 28.05 -20.88
C PRO A 662 -33.59 27.78 -20.47
N GLU A 663 -33.90 27.98 -19.20
CA GLU A 663 -35.11 28.61 -18.64
C GLU A 663 -34.97 28.52 -17.10
N PRO A 664 -35.40 29.54 -16.35
CA PRO A 664 -35.03 29.68 -14.95
C PRO A 664 -35.83 28.71 -14.10
N LEU A 665 -35.18 27.62 -13.69
CA LEU A 665 -35.60 26.89 -12.50
C LEU A 665 -34.50 27.11 -11.47
N ASP A 666 -34.84 27.86 -10.43
CA ASP A 666 -34.03 28.11 -9.23
C ASP A 666 -33.62 26.77 -8.59
N PHE A 667 -32.57 26.15 -9.09
CA PHE A 667 -31.91 25.04 -8.43
C PHE A 667 -30.53 25.49 -7.99
N ASN A 668 -30.42 25.76 -6.70
CA ASN A 668 -29.21 26.28 -6.07
C ASN A 668 -28.32 25.09 -5.70
N CYS A 669 -27.41 24.68 -6.60
CA CYS A 669 -26.27 23.86 -6.18
C CYS A 669 -25.33 24.78 -5.38
N THR A 670 -25.55 24.93 -4.07
CA THR A 670 -24.75 25.83 -3.21
C THR A 670 -23.31 25.32 -3.05
N PRO A 671 -22.27 26.13 -3.37
CA PRO A 671 -20.87 25.75 -3.16
C PRO A 671 -20.50 25.69 -1.67
N GLY A 672 -19.70 24.71 -1.26
CA GLY A 672 -19.08 24.66 0.08
C GLY A 672 -19.70 23.69 1.09
N MET A 673 -20.35 22.61 0.64
CA MET A 673 -20.75 21.51 1.54
C MET A 673 -19.71 20.38 1.48
N ASN A 674 -19.25 19.93 2.66
CA ASN A 674 -18.09 19.04 2.83
C ASN A 674 -18.33 17.60 2.33
N ASP A 675 -17.24 16.93 1.95
CA ASP A 675 -17.08 15.49 1.62
C ASP A 675 -17.85 14.94 0.41
N GLY A 676 -17.37 15.23 -0.82
CA GLY A 676 -17.45 14.33 -1.99
C GLY A 676 -18.84 13.85 -2.47
N ALA A 677 -19.92 14.28 -1.85
CA ALA A 677 -21.26 13.80 -2.13
C ALA A 677 -21.84 14.47 -3.38
N MET A 678 -21.98 13.70 -4.46
CA MET A 678 -22.72 14.11 -5.64
C MET A 678 -24.22 14.05 -5.34
N PHE A 679 -24.93 15.18 -5.47
CA PHE A 679 -26.38 15.24 -5.27
C PHE A 679 -27.12 15.01 -6.58
N TYR A 680 -28.25 14.31 -6.54
CA TYR A 680 -29.07 14.07 -7.73
C TYR A 680 -30.50 14.57 -7.56
N HIS A 681 -31.03 15.24 -8.57
CA HIS A 681 -32.38 15.81 -8.63
C HIS A 681 -33.14 15.32 -9.86
N ALA A 682 -34.46 15.20 -9.75
CA ALA A 682 -35.29 14.79 -10.87
C ALA A 682 -35.31 15.90 -11.91
N HIS A 683 -35.18 15.52 -13.18
CA HIS A 683 -35.34 16.49 -14.25
C HIS A 683 -36.81 16.95 -14.28
N PRO A 684 -37.08 18.27 -14.34
CA PRO A 684 -38.39 18.85 -14.07
C PRO A 684 -39.48 18.41 -15.07
N THR A 685 -39.10 18.11 -16.31
CA THR A 685 -40.04 17.85 -17.41
C THR A 685 -39.80 16.53 -18.14
N ASP A 686 -38.69 15.84 -17.87
CA ASP A 686 -38.28 14.63 -18.60
C ASP A 686 -37.90 13.55 -17.59
N ARG A 687 -38.83 12.64 -17.33
CA ARG A 687 -38.62 11.57 -16.36
C ARG A 687 -37.54 10.58 -16.78
N THR A 688 -37.10 10.60 -18.04
CA THR A 688 -35.96 9.78 -18.48
C THR A 688 -34.62 10.45 -18.18
N LYS A 689 -34.61 11.60 -17.51
CA LYS A 689 -33.41 12.37 -17.17
C LYS A 689 -33.37 12.77 -15.70
N PHE A 690 -32.19 13.12 -15.23
CA PHE A 690 -31.95 13.64 -13.89
C PHE A 690 -30.79 14.64 -13.90
N ILE A 691 -30.67 15.42 -12.85
CA ILE A 691 -29.65 16.46 -12.67
C ILE A 691 -28.68 15.97 -11.60
N GLN A 692 -27.38 16.09 -11.83
CA GLN A 692 -26.33 15.80 -10.87
C GLN A 692 -25.62 17.11 -10.50
N CYS A 693 -25.55 17.47 -9.23
CA CYS A 693 -24.67 18.54 -8.76
C CYS A 693 -23.32 17.96 -8.33
N ASP A 694 -22.23 18.65 -8.63
CA ASP A 694 -20.92 18.36 -8.05
C ASP A 694 -20.61 19.26 -6.83
N GLN A 695 -19.52 18.94 -6.13
CA GLN A 695 -19.03 19.68 -4.96
C GLN A 695 -18.61 21.13 -5.25
N PHE A 696 -18.50 21.51 -6.53
CA PHE A 696 -18.12 22.85 -6.97
C PHE A 696 -19.32 23.72 -7.34
N GLY A 697 -20.54 23.19 -7.19
CA GLY A 697 -21.78 23.89 -7.50
C GLY A 697 -22.18 23.80 -8.97
N ASN A 698 -21.55 22.92 -9.76
CA ASN A 698 -21.94 22.69 -11.16
C ASN A 698 -23.08 21.67 -11.23
N ALA A 699 -23.99 21.85 -12.19
CA ALA A 699 -25.11 20.95 -12.44
C ALA A 699 -25.00 20.28 -13.83
N PHE A 700 -25.26 18.98 -13.90
CA PHE A 700 -25.18 18.17 -15.13
C PHE A 700 -26.51 17.43 -15.37
N VAL A 701 -27.11 17.56 -16.56
CA VAL A 701 -28.29 16.77 -16.92
C VAL A 701 -27.85 15.44 -17.54
N LEU A 702 -28.23 14.34 -16.89
CA LEU A 702 -27.94 12.97 -17.31
C LEU A 702 -29.21 12.26 -17.75
N SER A 703 -29.08 11.28 -18.65
CA SER A 703 -30.20 10.46 -19.14
C SER A 703 -30.12 9.04 -18.58
N CYS A 704 -31.26 8.52 -18.16
CA CYS A 704 -31.46 7.12 -17.85
C CYS A 704 -31.31 6.24 -19.10
N LYS A 705 -30.98 4.97 -18.90
CA LYS A 705 -30.93 3.97 -19.98
C LYS A 705 -32.31 3.85 -20.68
N PRO A 706 -32.36 3.42 -21.95
CA PRO A 706 -33.62 3.25 -22.67
C PRO A 706 -34.63 2.41 -21.88
N GLN A 707 -35.89 2.86 -21.85
CA GLN A 707 -36.99 2.29 -21.05
C GLN A 707 -36.85 2.42 -19.52
N MET A 708 -35.97 3.28 -19.01
CA MET A 708 -35.91 3.64 -17.59
C MET A 708 -36.28 5.11 -17.34
N VAL A 709 -36.75 5.39 -16.12
CA VAL A 709 -37.10 6.72 -15.61
C VAL A 709 -36.45 6.97 -14.25
N TRP A 710 -36.05 8.21 -13.98
CA TRP A 710 -35.43 8.60 -12.73
C TRP A 710 -36.41 8.58 -11.56
N ASN A 711 -36.00 8.00 -10.44
CA ASN A 711 -36.73 8.00 -9.18
C ASN A 711 -35.99 8.85 -8.13
N GLN A 712 -36.60 9.97 -7.73
CA GLN A 712 -35.97 10.92 -6.81
C GLN A 712 -35.77 10.37 -5.39
N ARG A 713 -36.61 9.44 -4.93
CA ARG A 713 -36.47 8.85 -3.59
C ARG A 713 -35.34 7.82 -3.52
N GLN A 714 -35.13 7.09 -4.61
CA GLN A 714 -34.09 6.06 -4.71
C GLN A 714 -32.78 6.59 -5.28
N LEU A 715 -32.77 7.81 -5.81
CA LEU A 715 -31.64 8.42 -6.50
C LEU A 715 -31.06 7.50 -7.60
N ASN A 716 -31.93 6.85 -8.36
CA ASN A 716 -31.54 5.92 -9.43
C ASN A 716 -32.59 5.85 -10.56
N CYS A 717 -32.19 5.36 -11.73
CA CYS A 717 -33.07 5.07 -12.86
C CYS A 717 -33.72 3.69 -12.72
N ILE A 718 -35.06 3.64 -12.76
CA ILE A 718 -35.86 2.41 -12.64
C ILE A 718 -36.63 2.12 -13.93
N PRO A 719 -37.00 0.85 -14.22
CA PRO A 719 -37.82 0.52 -15.39
C PRO A 719 -39.14 1.32 -15.47
N ASN A 720 -39.44 1.82 -16.66
CA ASN A 720 -40.64 2.62 -16.94
C ASN A 720 -41.90 1.75 -16.82
N GLY A 721 -42.69 1.97 -15.76
CA GLY A 721 -43.90 1.18 -15.45
C GLY A 721 -44.03 0.78 -13.98
N LEU A 722 -42.97 0.91 -13.18
CA LEU A 722 -43.04 0.80 -11.72
C LEU A 722 -43.48 2.16 -11.15
N LEU A 723 -44.74 2.24 -10.67
CA LEU A 723 -45.28 3.47 -10.08
C LEU A 723 -44.47 3.90 -8.84
N PRO A 724 -44.32 5.21 -8.56
CA PRO A 724 -43.56 5.73 -7.41
C PRO A 724 -44.06 5.25 -6.02
N ASP A 725 -45.26 4.64 -5.95
CA ASP A 725 -45.95 4.30 -4.70
C ASP A 725 -46.01 2.80 -4.38
N GLN A 726 -45.40 1.91 -5.18
CA GLN A 726 -45.46 0.46 -4.92
C GLN A 726 -44.43 -0.08 -3.90
N PHE A 727 -43.69 0.81 -3.23
CA PHE A 727 -42.89 0.48 -2.04
C PHE A 727 -43.35 1.28 -0.79
N ALA A 728 -44.61 1.68 -0.74
CA ALA A 728 -45.22 2.07 0.53
C ALA A 728 -45.54 0.80 1.34
N ASN A 729 -44.60 0.37 2.19
CA ASN A 729 -45.00 -0.30 3.42
C ASN A 729 -45.58 0.80 4.35
N PRO A 730 -46.87 0.76 4.72
CA PRO A 730 -47.39 1.61 5.77
C PRO A 730 -47.03 0.96 7.10
N VAL A 731 -46.08 1.54 7.82
CA VAL A 731 -45.91 1.26 9.25
C VAL A 731 -45.80 2.61 9.94
N GLY A 732 -46.85 2.91 10.71
CA GLY A 732 -46.83 3.94 11.74
C GLY A 732 -46.22 3.43 13.04
#